data_AF-A0A399XXY1-F1
#
_entry.id   AF-A0A399XXY1-F1
#
_cell.length_a   1.000
_cell.length_b   1.000
_cell.length_c   1.000
_cell.angle_alpha   90.00
_cell.angle_beta   90.00
_cell.angle_gamma   90.00
#
_symmetry.space_group_name_H-M   'P 1'
#
loop_
_entity.id
_entity.type
_entity.pdbx_description
1 polymer ?
#
loop_
_entity_poly.entity_id
_entity_poly.type
_entity_poly.pdbx_seq_one_letter_code
_entity_poly.pdbx_strand_id
1 'polypeptide(L)'
;MYHSYRGDDPVADDGFGPDIKVITRTLDILESYPEVPLDWDFDCFETLEVRMPEHASELLTRIRTRLAGGDSVRHMSWAGEALSWCTDDEFVASIEKSRATIKSVLNDDPVEAIYPQEMMVTPDFPRLMTRAGLRWVSLFYSASPFTAFRNDVQLTPNQMFNPLKWISADGEWDTIVLPTYHHADIIDHGSLGQYVDWIHRNCDGSALLFICFDADAASWPMVLEQGLPQVAQLDYVRFTTPDRYVTDNDTAGEVAINKDLADGKFDGYGNWSEKPINFEIFTELAAARRRDTLVEIYDPGARRTRGTHSALIDAKLRVLATTNYGLAEPVLHPDRLRSARAAAAALRDLSEKELAEARGDVPPSPGVVANVADGSVLLDDGPPLEQRNRRKLRPVAKPVVNENGLATEGVSLSLMEDGKPGPLVLGGIQIAGSGWLRSGFAVGDRLAEADLVSEQGDGKYRISGPFKWGDGSPAGGGVEFVLSARGTSPVLRIDVTCDIPQVDGLTEVYPAAISPAMSGLPLFVSRYNFTGSVHTYEVHEPAVALNNHVTNGWAGVSDGSIGMILAFDTTVLAGGAAIPMRIDDFDGSLAPLLNPFGTLWGEQPGHHPEWSGGSGAGQQATIEIGSHIKSSGPAFGGARLRFRLGLTAFHGAYPSDAAQGYALGIAQPPARLG
;
A
#
# COMPACT_ATOMS: atom_id res chain seq x y z
N MET A 1 -0.69 2.98 21.13
CA MET A 1 -0.54 4.33 21.73
C MET A 1 -0.61 5.48 20.73
N TYR A 2 -0.35 5.26 19.43
CA TYR A 2 -0.52 6.27 18.39
C TYR A 2 -1.50 5.78 17.31
N HIS A 3 -2.71 6.35 17.29
CA HIS A 3 -3.85 5.77 16.57
C HIS A 3 -4.50 6.75 15.60
N SER A 4 -4.92 6.27 14.43
CA SER A 4 -5.51 7.11 13.39
C SER A 4 -6.88 7.70 13.76
N TYR A 5 -7.59 7.04 14.68
CA TYR A 5 -8.94 7.35 15.12
C TYR A 5 -9.01 7.97 16.52
N ARG A 6 -7.89 8.09 17.24
CA ARG A 6 -7.81 8.72 18.59
C ARG A 6 -6.93 9.96 18.61
N GLY A 7 -7.24 10.88 19.51
CA GLY A 7 -6.47 12.08 19.80
C GLY A 7 -5.14 11.81 20.51
N ASP A 8 -4.39 12.89 20.74
CA ASP A 8 -3.09 12.85 21.43
C ASP A 8 -3.16 13.18 22.93
N ASP A 9 -4.35 13.31 23.49
CA ASP A 9 -4.52 13.62 24.91
C ASP A 9 -4.46 12.32 25.76
N PRO A 10 -3.56 12.19 26.76
CA PRO A 10 -3.52 11.01 27.63
C PRO A 10 -4.73 10.87 28.57
N VAL A 11 -5.51 11.94 28.80
CA VAL A 11 -6.63 11.93 29.75
C VAL A 11 -8.00 11.96 29.11
N ALA A 12 -8.09 12.33 27.83
CA ALA A 12 -9.35 12.32 27.10
C ALA A 12 -9.84 10.89 26.82
N ASP A 13 -11.17 10.71 26.78
CA ASP A 13 -11.79 9.42 26.51
C ASP A 13 -11.52 8.93 25.07
N ASP A 14 -11.35 9.87 24.13
CA ASP A 14 -10.96 9.64 22.74
C ASP A 14 -9.44 9.74 22.52
N GLY A 15 -8.65 9.81 23.60
CA GLY A 15 -7.19 9.87 23.57
C GLY A 15 -6.51 8.50 23.82
N PHE A 16 -5.22 8.47 24.13
CA PHE A 16 -4.45 7.20 24.29
C PHE A 16 -4.39 6.66 25.73
N GLY A 17 -4.98 7.34 26.70
CA GLY A 17 -5.09 6.85 28.08
C GLY A 17 -5.76 5.47 28.24
N PRO A 18 -6.82 5.14 27.48
CA PRO A 18 -7.40 3.79 27.46
C PRO A 18 -6.38 2.70 27.14
N ASP A 19 -5.42 2.96 26.23
CA ASP A 19 -4.38 2.00 25.87
C ASP A 19 -3.55 1.59 27.09
N ILE A 20 -3.09 2.58 27.87
CA ILE A 20 -2.32 2.36 29.11
C ILE A 20 -3.10 1.44 30.04
N LYS A 21 -4.41 1.69 30.22
CA LYS A 21 -5.27 0.92 31.13
C LYS A 21 -5.41 -0.54 30.67
N VAL A 22 -5.60 -0.77 29.37
CA VAL A 22 -5.72 -2.12 28.81
C VAL A 22 -4.40 -2.88 28.94
N ILE A 23 -3.27 -2.27 28.57
CA ILE A 23 -1.96 -2.94 28.66
C ILE A 23 -1.60 -3.22 30.12
N THR A 24 -1.84 -2.26 31.02
CA THR A 24 -1.61 -2.45 32.48
C THR A 24 -2.41 -3.62 33.02
N ARG A 25 -3.72 -3.69 32.71
CA ARG A 25 -4.57 -4.81 33.14
C ARG A 25 -4.09 -6.15 32.56
N THR A 26 -3.67 -6.15 31.31
CA THR A 26 -3.12 -7.33 30.63
C THR A 26 -1.88 -7.85 31.36
N LEU A 27 -0.97 -6.95 31.75
CA LEU A 27 0.20 -7.30 32.56
C LEU A 27 -0.17 -7.78 33.97
N ASP A 28 -1.17 -7.19 34.63
CA ASP A 28 -1.62 -7.64 35.96
C ASP A 28 -2.07 -9.12 35.93
N ILE A 29 -2.71 -9.55 34.84
CA ILE A 29 -3.10 -10.95 34.63
C ILE A 29 -1.85 -11.82 34.40
N LEU A 30 -0.95 -11.40 33.51
CA LEU A 30 0.24 -12.16 33.13
C LEU A 30 1.28 -12.28 34.24
N GLU A 31 1.33 -11.34 35.18
CA GLU A 31 2.17 -11.46 36.39
C GLU A 31 1.74 -12.62 37.30
N SER A 32 0.50 -13.12 37.14
CA SER A 32 0.06 -14.36 37.79
C SER A 32 0.50 -15.63 37.04
N TYR A 33 1.08 -15.48 35.83
CA TYR A 33 1.58 -16.55 34.97
C TYR A 33 3.00 -16.22 34.46
N PRO A 34 4.00 -16.07 35.35
CA PRO A 34 5.33 -15.62 34.97
C PRO A 34 6.07 -16.52 33.97
N GLU A 35 5.62 -17.77 33.82
CA GLU A 35 6.10 -18.77 32.85
C GLU A 35 5.65 -18.52 31.41
N VAL A 36 4.64 -17.67 31.18
CA VAL A 36 4.15 -17.30 29.86
C VAL A 36 4.99 -16.13 29.36
N PRO A 37 5.89 -16.33 28.38
CA PRO A 37 6.64 -15.23 27.81
C PRO A 37 5.79 -14.47 26.79
N LEU A 38 6.13 -13.20 26.59
CA LEU A 38 5.57 -12.37 25.55
C LEU A 38 6.59 -12.06 24.47
N ASP A 39 6.08 -11.72 23.28
CA ASP A 39 6.84 -11.17 22.17
C ASP A 39 6.33 -9.75 21.91
N TRP A 40 7.19 -8.77 22.12
CA TRP A 40 6.84 -7.35 22.06
C TRP A 40 7.31 -6.73 20.74
N ASP A 41 6.53 -5.80 20.21
CA ASP A 41 6.95 -4.89 19.16
C ASP A 41 6.31 -3.51 19.38
N PHE A 42 6.90 -2.48 18.78
CA PHE A 42 6.54 -1.10 19.04
C PHE A 42 6.77 -0.21 17.81
N ASP A 43 5.87 0.75 17.62
CA ASP A 43 6.28 2.04 17.07
C ASP A 43 7.30 2.67 18.03
N CYS A 44 8.54 2.85 17.55
CA CYS A 44 9.63 3.28 18.41
C CYS A 44 9.55 4.78 18.71
N PHE A 45 9.13 5.60 17.75
CA PHE A 45 9.18 7.06 17.87
C PHE A 45 8.07 7.60 18.77
N GLU A 46 6.80 7.48 18.38
CA GLU A 46 5.71 8.06 19.17
C GLU A 46 5.51 7.30 20.49
N THR A 47 5.62 5.97 20.50
CA THR A 47 5.34 5.15 21.68
C THR A 47 6.54 5.05 22.61
N LEU A 48 7.69 4.54 22.15
CA LEU A 48 8.85 4.30 23.03
C LEU A 48 9.66 5.56 23.37
N GLU A 49 9.91 6.46 22.41
CA GLU A 49 10.73 7.66 22.66
C GLU A 49 9.95 8.78 23.35
N VAL A 50 8.65 8.92 23.02
CA VAL A 50 7.84 10.07 23.45
C VAL A 50 6.82 9.69 24.54
N ARG A 51 5.79 8.91 24.20
CA ARG A 51 4.60 8.75 25.05
C ARG A 51 4.83 7.92 26.30
N MET A 52 5.49 6.77 26.18
CA MET A 52 5.70 5.88 27.33
C MET A 52 6.61 6.51 28.40
N PRO A 53 7.76 7.12 28.07
CA PRO A 53 8.59 7.77 29.08
C PRO A 53 7.87 8.89 29.83
N GLU A 54 7.06 9.69 29.12
CA GLU A 54 6.37 10.84 29.70
C GLU A 54 5.11 10.45 30.49
N HIS A 55 4.30 9.53 29.96
CA HIS A 55 2.94 9.28 30.47
C HIS A 55 2.72 7.87 31.02
N ALA A 56 3.63 6.92 30.78
CA ALA A 56 3.48 5.52 31.19
C ALA A 56 4.81 4.90 31.66
N SER A 57 5.61 5.65 32.43
CA SER A 57 6.94 5.22 32.87
C SER A 57 6.92 3.96 33.76
N GLU A 58 5.84 3.73 34.50
CA GLU A 58 5.60 2.50 35.25
C GLU A 58 5.44 1.30 34.30
N LEU A 59 4.63 1.45 33.24
CA LEU A 59 4.45 0.42 32.23
C LEU A 59 5.77 0.08 31.52
N LEU A 60 6.55 1.11 31.16
CA LEU A 60 7.90 0.92 30.59
C LEU A 60 8.81 0.12 31.53
N THR A 61 8.73 0.36 32.84
CA THR A 61 9.52 -0.38 33.83
C THR A 61 9.09 -1.84 33.90
N ARG A 62 7.78 -2.12 33.90
CA ARG A 62 7.25 -3.50 33.90
C ARG A 62 7.68 -4.27 32.67
N ILE A 63 7.62 -3.65 31.48
CA ILE A 63 8.06 -4.27 30.23
C ILE A 63 9.56 -4.60 30.27
N ARG A 64 10.41 -3.69 30.75
CA ARG A 64 11.85 -3.97 30.94
C ARG A 64 12.11 -5.14 31.89
N THR A 65 11.34 -5.24 32.98
CA THR A 65 11.43 -6.39 33.91
C THR A 65 11.05 -7.70 33.23
N ARG A 66 10.01 -7.67 32.40
CA ARG A 66 9.51 -8.80 31.62
C ARG A 66 10.51 -9.28 30.56
N LEU A 67 11.13 -8.36 29.82
CA LEU A 67 12.24 -8.63 28.90
C LEU A 67 13.42 -9.30 29.62
N ALA A 68 13.88 -8.74 30.74
CA ALA A 68 14.92 -9.37 31.56
C ALA A 68 14.51 -10.75 32.13
N GLY A 69 13.20 -11.01 32.23
CA GLY A 69 12.59 -12.26 32.68
C GLY A 69 12.41 -13.32 31.58
N GLY A 70 12.71 -13.00 30.33
CA GLY A 70 12.71 -13.96 29.21
C GLY A 70 11.64 -13.74 28.15
N ASP A 71 10.92 -12.62 28.17
CA ASP A 71 10.20 -12.11 26.99
C ASP A 71 11.18 -11.77 25.86
N SER A 72 10.67 -11.61 24.65
CA SER A 72 11.42 -11.10 23.49
C SER A 72 10.86 -9.77 23.02
N VAL A 73 11.71 -8.99 22.35
CA VAL A 73 11.29 -7.83 21.56
C VAL A 73 11.81 -7.99 20.15
N ARG A 74 10.97 -7.70 19.16
CA ARG A 74 11.29 -7.74 17.73
C ARG A 74 11.14 -6.37 17.10
N HIS A 75 11.58 -6.24 15.86
CA HIS A 75 11.35 -5.03 15.10
C HIS A 75 9.89 -4.91 14.69
N MET A 76 9.41 -3.67 14.62
CA MET A 76 8.27 -3.30 13.81
C MET A 76 8.79 -2.33 12.75
N SER A 77 8.69 -1.04 13.03
CA SER A 77 9.38 0.02 12.31
C SER A 77 9.70 1.16 13.28
N TRP A 78 10.54 2.12 12.89
CA TRP A 78 10.91 3.20 13.81
C TRP A 78 9.76 4.16 14.11
N ALA A 79 8.99 4.61 13.12
CA ALA A 79 7.95 5.62 13.24
C ALA A 79 6.53 5.10 12.92
N GLY A 80 6.32 3.78 12.95
CA GLY A 80 5.05 3.16 12.56
C GLY A 80 4.75 3.26 11.06
N GLU A 81 5.78 3.40 10.22
CA GLU A 81 5.68 3.54 8.78
C GLU A 81 5.22 2.28 8.03
N ALA A 82 4.51 2.51 6.93
CA ALA A 82 4.22 1.50 5.91
C ALA A 82 5.51 1.04 5.22
N LEU A 83 6.19 0.03 5.77
CA LEU A 83 7.49 -0.45 5.27
C LEU A 83 7.45 -0.91 3.80
N SER A 84 6.31 -1.41 3.33
CA SER A 84 6.09 -1.74 1.92
C SER A 84 6.19 -0.53 0.97
N TRP A 85 6.04 0.68 1.49
CA TRP A 85 6.15 1.92 0.71
C TRP A 85 7.54 2.55 0.77
N CYS A 86 8.45 2.03 1.60
CA CYS A 86 9.82 2.50 1.73
C CYS A 86 10.67 2.14 0.50
N THR A 87 11.67 2.97 0.22
CA THR A 87 12.81 2.55 -0.59
C THR A 87 13.75 1.65 0.22
N ASP A 88 14.73 1.03 -0.44
CA ASP A 88 15.76 0.22 0.22
C ASP A 88 16.45 0.95 1.38
N ASP A 89 16.88 2.20 1.14
CA ASP A 89 17.63 2.98 2.11
C ASP A 89 16.75 3.43 3.28
N GLU A 90 15.49 3.78 3.01
CA GLU A 90 14.51 4.14 4.04
C GLU A 90 14.17 2.94 4.92
N PHE A 91 14.01 1.74 4.34
CA PHE A 91 13.76 0.50 5.09
C PHE A 91 14.93 0.18 6.03
N VAL A 92 16.17 0.17 5.52
CA VAL A 92 17.35 -0.12 6.35
C VAL A 92 17.49 0.91 7.48
N ALA A 93 17.33 2.21 7.17
CA ALA A 93 17.40 3.26 8.18
C ALA A 93 16.32 3.12 9.27
N SER A 94 15.11 2.68 8.90
CA SER A 94 14.04 2.37 9.84
C SER A 94 14.44 1.29 10.84
N ILE A 95 14.96 0.16 10.34
CA ILE A 95 15.35 -0.97 11.19
C ILE A 95 16.55 -0.62 12.08
N GLU A 96 17.55 0.09 11.54
CA GLU A 96 18.69 0.56 12.33
C GLU A 96 18.28 1.49 13.48
N LYS A 97 17.35 2.40 13.21
CA LYS A 97 16.79 3.30 14.22
C LYS A 97 15.94 2.55 15.25
N SER A 98 15.04 1.68 14.81
CA SER A 98 14.28 0.81 15.69
C SER A 98 15.20 0.04 16.63
N ARG A 99 16.30 -0.53 16.11
CA ARG A 99 17.33 -1.21 16.91
C ARG A 99 17.95 -0.30 17.96
N ALA A 100 18.37 0.91 17.56
CA ALA A 100 18.97 1.88 18.47
C ALA A 100 18.00 2.34 19.56
N THR A 101 16.73 2.55 19.22
CA THR A 101 15.69 2.94 20.17
C THR A 101 15.38 1.82 21.14
N ILE A 102 15.17 0.58 20.68
CA ILE A 102 14.95 -0.58 21.55
C ILE A 102 16.13 -0.74 22.52
N LYS A 103 17.36 -0.66 22.04
CA LYS A 103 18.55 -0.75 22.88
C LYS A 103 18.63 0.33 23.95
N SER A 104 18.33 1.57 23.60
CA SER A 104 18.44 2.71 24.51
C SER A 104 17.26 2.85 25.47
N VAL A 105 16.05 2.53 25.01
CA VAL A 105 14.81 2.69 25.78
C VAL A 105 14.42 1.41 26.50
N LEU A 106 14.56 0.23 25.91
CA LEU A 106 14.16 -1.04 26.56
C LEU A 106 15.33 -1.75 27.27
N ASN A 107 16.57 -1.29 27.08
CA ASN A 107 17.78 -1.94 27.59
C ASN A 107 17.91 -3.40 27.13
N ASP A 108 17.44 -3.70 25.92
CA ASP A 108 17.48 -5.03 25.31
C ASP A 108 17.89 -4.93 23.84
N ASP A 109 18.33 -6.04 23.25
CA ASP A 109 18.61 -6.13 21.82
C ASP A 109 17.45 -6.85 21.13
N PRO A 110 16.88 -6.28 20.04
CA PRO A 110 15.79 -6.94 19.34
C PRO A 110 16.27 -8.20 18.62
N VAL A 111 15.43 -9.22 18.61
CA VAL A 111 15.65 -10.44 17.81
C VAL A 111 15.69 -10.10 16.32
N GLU A 112 16.25 -11.00 15.51
CA GLU A 112 16.36 -10.83 14.04
C GLU A 112 15.02 -11.07 13.33
N ALA A 113 13.97 -10.40 13.82
CA ALA A 113 12.59 -10.60 13.39
C ALA A 113 11.85 -9.29 13.20
N ILE A 114 10.78 -9.34 12.41
CA ILE A 114 9.92 -8.18 12.17
C ILE A 114 8.43 -8.51 12.17
N TYR A 115 7.65 -7.61 12.78
CA TYR A 115 6.22 -7.46 12.57
C TYR A 115 5.99 -6.21 11.71
N PRO A 116 5.80 -6.33 10.40
CA PRO A 116 5.52 -5.17 9.58
C PRO A 116 4.21 -4.54 10.02
N GLN A 117 4.22 -3.22 10.22
CA GLN A 117 3.03 -2.45 10.60
C GLN A 117 1.87 -2.81 9.65
N GLU A 118 0.73 -3.21 10.21
CA GLU A 118 -0.47 -3.63 9.49
C GLU A 118 -0.23 -4.78 8.49
N MET A 119 0.71 -5.68 8.79
CA MET A 119 1.12 -6.79 7.92
C MET A 119 1.52 -6.39 6.49
N MET A 120 1.96 -5.14 6.30
CA MET A 120 2.25 -4.60 4.97
C MET A 120 3.56 -5.13 4.39
N VAL A 121 3.49 -5.94 3.34
CA VAL A 121 4.65 -6.52 2.65
C VAL A 121 4.49 -6.52 1.13
N THR A 122 5.61 -6.57 0.42
CA THR A 122 5.65 -6.81 -1.04
C THR A 122 6.52 -8.04 -1.32
N PRO A 123 6.52 -8.60 -2.55
CA PRO A 123 7.43 -9.70 -2.88
C PRO A 123 8.93 -9.39 -2.74
N ASP A 124 9.32 -8.11 -2.65
CA ASP A 124 10.71 -7.70 -2.38
C ASP A 124 11.06 -7.70 -0.89
N PHE A 125 10.11 -7.98 0.00
CA PHE A 125 10.33 -7.92 1.44
C PHE A 125 11.45 -8.86 1.92
N PRO A 126 11.60 -10.11 1.42
CA PRO A 126 12.76 -10.96 1.74
C PRO A 126 14.12 -10.29 1.47
N ARG A 127 14.23 -9.58 0.34
CA ARG A 127 15.44 -8.83 -0.02
C ARG A 127 15.69 -7.66 0.93
N LEU A 128 14.64 -6.90 1.28
CA LEU A 128 14.72 -5.79 2.23
C LEU A 128 15.14 -6.27 3.62
N MET A 129 14.53 -7.35 4.11
CA MET A 129 14.88 -7.98 5.38
C MET A 129 16.34 -8.43 5.42
N THR A 130 16.81 -9.11 4.37
CA THR A 130 18.21 -9.57 4.27
C THR A 130 19.17 -8.38 4.37
N ARG A 131 18.88 -7.29 3.65
CA ARG A 131 19.69 -6.06 3.71
C ARG A 131 19.73 -5.43 5.11
N ALA A 132 18.65 -5.54 5.87
CA ALA A 132 18.55 -5.01 7.23
C ALA A 132 19.02 -5.98 8.34
N GLY A 133 19.48 -7.19 7.97
CA GLY A 133 19.92 -8.21 8.92
C GLY A 133 18.76 -8.86 9.70
N LEU A 134 17.63 -9.06 9.03
CA LEU A 134 16.45 -9.74 9.59
C LEU A 134 16.32 -11.14 8.96
N ARG A 135 15.88 -12.11 9.77
CA ARG A 135 15.77 -13.53 9.41
C ARG A 135 14.34 -13.99 9.20
N TRP A 136 13.41 -13.52 10.02
CA TRP A 136 12.01 -13.99 9.97
C TRP A 136 10.97 -12.89 10.16
N VAL A 137 9.79 -13.08 9.59
CA VAL A 137 8.66 -12.16 9.62
C VAL A 137 7.42 -12.90 10.07
N SER A 138 6.62 -12.30 10.95
CA SER A 138 5.29 -12.83 11.23
C SER A 138 4.26 -12.21 10.33
N LEU A 139 3.39 -13.02 9.72
CA LEU A 139 2.28 -12.57 8.90
C LEU A 139 0.99 -13.28 9.32
N PHE A 140 -0.14 -12.58 9.32
CA PHE A 140 -1.41 -13.19 9.69
C PHE A 140 -1.80 -14.29 8.69
N TYR A 141 -2.09 -15.48 9.24
CA TYR A 141 -2.80 -16.58 8.59
C TYR A 141 -4.17 -16.82 9.25
N SER A 142 -4.70 -15.75 9.87
CA SER A 142 -5.98 -15.71 10.57
C SER A 142 -7.17 -15.90 9.63
N ALA A 143 -8.25 -16.49 10.14
CA ALA A 143 -9.55 -16.54 9.46
C ALA A 143 -10.39 -15.26 9.66
N SER A 144 -9.82 -14.21 10.26
CA SER A 144 -10.40 -12.86 10.35
C SER A 144 -9.94 -11.96 9.20
N PRO A 145 -10.70 -10.89 8.85
CA PRO A 145 -10.31 -9.89 7.85
C PRO A 145 -9.04 -9.09 8.16
N PHE A 146 -8.33 -9.42 9.24
CA PHE A 146 -6.95 -9.05 9.47
C PHE A 146 -6.04 -10.20 9.05
N THR A 147 -6.12 -10.64 7.80
CA THR A 147 -5.25 -11.69 7.25
C THR A 147 -4.31 -11.10 6.22
N ALA A 148 -3.11 -11.66 6.13
CA ALA A 148 -2.14 -11.22 5.15
C ALA A 148 -2.18 -12.09 3.89
N PHE A 149 -1.95 -13.41 4.02
CA PHE A 149 -1.68 -14.27 2.86
C PHE A 149 -2.57 -15.52 2.78
N ARG A 150 -3.55 -15.67 3.68
CA ARG A 150 -4.41 -16.86 3.73
C ARG A 150 -5.18 -17.08 2.44
N ASN A 151 -5.70 -16.01 1.83
CA ASN A 151 -6.50 -16.11 0.60
C ASN A 151 -5.64 -16.50 -0.62
N ASP A 152 -4.32 -16.32 -0.54
CA ASP A 152 -3.41 -16.63 -1.65
C ASP A 152 -2.72 -17.99 -1.50
N VAL A 153 -2.59 -18.49 -0.27
CA VAL A 153 -1.83 -19.71 0.03
C VAL A 153 -2.64 -20.62 0.95
N GLN A 154 -3.00 -21.80 0.47
CA GLN A 154 -3.55 -22.85 1.31
C GLN A 154 -2.43 -23.66 1.97
N LEU A 155 -2.44 -23.72 3.31
CA LEU A 155 -1.47 -24.46 4.10
C LEU A 155 -2.05 -25.79 4.61
N THR A 156 -1.20 -26.79 4.78
CA THR A 156 -1.54 -27.99 5.57
C THR A 156 -1.54 -27.67 7.06
N PRO A 157 -2.20 -28.47 7.92
CA PRO A 157 -2.16 -28.26 9.38
C PRO A 157 -0.74 -28.10 9.94
N ASN A 158 0.22 -28.92 9.52
CA ASN A 158 1.61 -28.79 9.96
C ASN A 158 2.23 -27.44 9.56
N GLN A 159 1.95 -26.96 8.35
CA GLN A 159 2.46 -25.69 7.84
C GLN A 159 1.81 -24.48 8.52
N MET A 160 0.53 -24.58 8.90
CA MET A 160 -0.22 -23.50 9.57
C MET A 160 0.43 -23.08 10.90
N PHE A 161 1.06 -24.01 11.63
CA PHE A 161 1.56 -23.74 12.98
C PHE A 161 3.08 -23.91 13.08
N ASN A 162 3.80 -23.82 11.96
CA ASN A 162 5.26 -23.94 11.94
C ASN A 162 5.91 -22.92 11.00
N PRO A 163 7.23 -22.66 11.14
CA PRO A 163 7.95 -21.75 10.26
C PRO A 163 7.91 -22.23 8.81
N LEU A 164 7.79 -21.31 7.87
CA LEU A 164 7.76 -21.57 6.44
C LEU A 164 8.87 -20.81 5.76
N LYS A 165 9.51 -21.40 4.76
CA LYS A 165 10.45 -20.69 3.92
C LYS A 165 9.68 -19.86 2.89
N TRP A 166 9.94 -18.55 2.83
CA TRP A 166 9.43 -17.69 1.77
C TRP A 166 10.34 -17.78 0.56
N ILE A 167 9.83 -18.37 -0.52
CA ILE A 167 10.49 -18.43 -1.81
C ILE A 167 10.28 -17.12 -2.56
N SER A 168 11.35 -16.36 -2.72
CA SER A 168 11.37 -15.17 -3.56
C SER A 168 11.39 -15.54 -5.05
N ALA A 169 11.00 -14.61 -5.92
CA ALA A 169 10.95 -14.84 -7.36
C ALA A 169 12.33 -15.19 -7.98
N ASP A 170 13.41 -14.69 -7.39
CA ASP A 170 14.80 -14.98 -7.77
C ASP A 170 15.37 -16.23 -7.05
N GLY A 171 14.68 -16.74 -6.02
CA GLY A 171 15.13 -17.86 -5.18
C GLY A 171 16.38 -17.56 -4.35
N GLU A 172 16.81 -16.30 -4.25
CA GLU A 172 18.10 -15.93 -3.65
C GLU A 172 18.03 -15.69 -2.14
N TRP A 173 16.83 -15.50 -1.58
CA TRP A 173 16.65 -15.05 -0.19
C TRP A 173 16.18 -16.18 0.73
N ASP A 174 16.79 -16.26 1.92
CA ASP A 174 16.48 -17.25 2.95
C ASP A 174 15.67 -16.59 4.06
N THR A 175 14.44 -16.22 3.74
CA THR A 175 13.51 -15.56 4.68
C THR A 175 12.48 -16.55 5.20
N ILE A 176 12.23 -16.51 6.52
CA ILE A 176 11.21 -17.33 7.16
C ILE A 176 9.94 -16.50 7.37
N VAL A 177 8.79 -17.05 6.99
CA VAL A 177 7.47 -16.56 7.37
C VAL A 177 6.96 -17.42 8.52
N LEU A 178 6.56 -16.77 9.60
CA LEU A 178 5.89 -17.42 10.72
C LEU A 178 4.39 -17.04 10.69
N PRO A 179 3.49 -18.00 10.44
CA PRO A 179 2.06 -17.74 10.55
C PRO A 179 1.67 -17.29 11.95
N THR A 180 0.85 -16.24 12.04
CA THR A 180 0.28 -15.76 13.31
C THR A 180 -1.24 -15.61 13.22
N TYR A 181 -1.91 -15.59 14.37
CA TYR A 181 -3.37 -15.71 14.50
C TYR A 181 -3.97 -14.60 15.36
N HIS A 182 -5.18 -14.20 15.02
CA HIS A 182 -5.92 -13.15 15.69
C HIS A 182 -6.75 -13.71 16.86
N HIS A 183 -7.16 -12.87 17.81
CA HIS A 183 -8.05 -13.30 18.90
C HIS A 183 -9.37 -13.89 18.43
N ALA A 184 -9.85 -13.46 17.26
CA ALA A 184 -11.08 -13.97 16.66
C ALA A 184 -10.97 -15.46 16.28
N ASP A 185 -9.77 -15.96 15.96
CA ASP A 185 -9.58 -17.39 15.68
C ASP A 185 -9.90 -18.23 16.93
N ILE A 186 -9.68 -17.70 18.13
CA ILE A 186 -10.06 -18.36 19.39
C ILE A 186 -11.58 -18.56 19.46
N ILE A 187 -12.35 -17.57 18.97
CA ILE A 187 -13.81 -17.65 18.89
C ILE A 187 -14.23 -18.66 17.83
N ASP A 188 -13.55 -18.69 16.68
CA ASP A 188 -13.80 -19.65 15.61
C ASP A 188 -13.67 -21.10 16.10
N HIS A 189 -12.74 -21.34 17.02
CA HIS A 189 -12.50 -22.63 17.66
C HIS A 189 -13.31 -22.86 18.95
N GLY A 190 -14.15 -21.91 19.35
CA GLY A 190 -15.00 -21.98 20.56
C GLY A 190 -14.27 -21.62 21.86
N SER A 191 -13.02 -22.04 22.04
CA SER A 191 -12.14 -21.61 23.14
C SER A 191 -10.66 -21.83 22.83
N LEU A 192 -9.77 -21.22 23.63
CA LEU A 192 -8.32 -21.43 23.48
C LEU A 192 -7.94 -22.90 23.73
N GLY A 193 -8.57 -23.55 24.71
CA GLY A 193 -8.36 -24.97 24.97
C GLY A 193 -8.79 -25.85 23.79
N GLN A 194 -9.94 -25.56 23.18
CA GLN A 194 -10.42 -26.29 22.00
C GLN A 194 -9.53 -26.04 20.77
N TYR A 195 -8.99 -24.84 20.61
CA TYR A 195 -8.06 -24.53 19.53
C TYR A 195 -6.76 -25.33 19.67
N VAL A 196 -6.15 -25.30 20.85
CA VAL A 196 -4.92 -26.05 21.14
C VAL A 196 -5.13 -27.57 21.01
N ASP A 197 -6.27 -28.09 21.46
CA ASP A 197 -6.64 -29.50 21.32
C ASP A 197 -6.89 -29.90 19.85
N TRP A 198 -7.42 -28.99 19.02
CA TRP A 198 -7.50 -29.20 17.57
C TRP A 198 -6.09 -29.30 16.97
N ILE A 199 -5.18 -28.38 17.32
CA ILE A 199 -3.80 -28.40 16.82
C ILE A 199 -3.11 -29.71 17.22
N HIS A 200 -3.22 -30.12 18.48
CA HIS A 200 -2.62 -31.35 19.00
C HIS A 200 -3.08 -32.62 18.25
N ARG A 201 -4.33 -32.66 17.77
CA ARG A 201 -4.87 -33.80 17.03
C ARG A 201 -4.57 -33.80 15.53
N ASN A 202 -4.25 -32.64 14.96
CA ASN A 202 -4.14 -32.46 13.52
C ASN A 202 -2.72 -32.12 13.05
N CYS A 203 -1.81 -31.76 13.97
CA CYS A 203 -0.41 -31.50 13.66
C CYS A 203 0.49 -32.64 14.15
N ASP A 204 1.50 -32.97 13.36
CA ASP A 204 2.56 -33.90 13.70
C ASP A 204 3.70 -33.16 14.40
N GLY A 205 4.18 -33.70 15.53
CA GLY A 205 5.34 -33.15 16.23
C GLY A 205 5.04 -31.84 16.95
N SER A 206 5.99 -30.90 16.90
CA SER A 206 5.86 -29.58 17.52
C SER A 206 4.99 -28.66 16.64
N ALA A 207 4.19 -27.82 17.30
CA ALA A 207 3.43 -26.76 16.66
C ALA A 207 3.41 -25.50 17.55
N LEU A 208 3.45 -24.32 16.94
CA LEU A 208 3.34 -23.02 17.61
C LEU A 208 2.01 -22.37 17.25
N LEU A 209 1.13 -22.23 18.24
CA LEU A 209 0.02 -21.29 18.17
C LEU A 209 0.52 -19.90 18.59
N PHE A 210 0.81 -19.05 17.62
CA PHE A 210 1.18 -17.65 17.88
C PHE A 210 -0.05 -16.75 17.79
N ILE A 211 -0.59 -16.33 18.95
CA ILE A 211 -1.65 -15.32 19.01
C ILE A 211 -1.00 -13.94 19.07
N CYS A 212 -1.28 -13.08 18.10
CA CYS A 212 -0.71 -11.74 17.99
C CYS A 212 -1.81 -10.75 17.64
N PHE A 213 -1.81 -9.59 18.30
CA PHE A 213 -2.65 -8.44 17.97
C PHE A 213 -2.21 -7.21 18.77
N ASP A 214 -2.75 -6.03 18.43
CA ASP A 214 -2.50 -4.77 19.12
C ASP A 214 -2.55 -4.90 20.65
N ALA A 215 -1.50 -4.44 21.33
CA ALA A 215 -1.36 -4.59 22.78
C ALA A 215 -2.48 -3.87 23.57
N ASP A 216 -3.10 -2.86 22.97
CA ASP A 216 -4.21 -2.11 23.55
C ASP A 216 -5.60 -2.65 23.14
N ALA A 217 -5.66 -3.80 22.48
CA ALA A 217 -6.91 -4.46 22.19
C ALA A 217 -7.63 -4.88 23.47
N ALA A 218 -8.85 -4.36 23.67
CA ALA A 218 -9.66 -4.63 24.86
C ALA A 218 -10.04 -6.11 25.06
N SER A 219 -9.82 -6.96 24.04
CA SER A 219 -10.01 -8.40 24.11
C SER A 219 -8.94 -9.14 24.91
N TRP A 220 -7.71 -8.61 25.04
CA TRP A 220 -6.60 -9.29 25.72
C TRP A 220 -6.94 -9.76 27.14
N PRO A 221 -7.47 -8.91 28.05
CA PRO A 221 -7.82 -9.36 29.40
C PRO A 221 -8.78 -10.55 29.41
N MET A 222 -9.82 -10.52 28.56
CA MET A 222 -10.79 -11.60 28.45
C MET A 222 -10.16 -12.89 27.93
N VAL A 223 -9.35 -12.79 26.87
CA VAL A 223 -8.65 -13.92 26.26
C VAL A 223 -7.73 -14.60 27.27
N LEU A 224 -6.99 -13.82 28.05
CA LEU A 224 -6.02 -14.35 29.02
C LEU A 224 -6.71 -14.90 30.28
N GLU A 225 -7.64 -14.15 30.90
CA GLU A 225 -8.36 -14.57 32.11
C GLU A 225 -9.12 -15.89 31.90
N GLN A 226 -9.71 -16.06 30.71
CA GLN A 226 -10.49 -17.26 30.39
C GLN A 226 -9.67 -18.35 29.72
N GLY A 227 -8.70 -17.98 28.87
CA GLY A 227 -7.96 -18.92 28.04
C GLY A 227 -6.80 -19.60 28.76
N LEU A 228 -5.95 -18.84 29.47
CA LEU A 228 -4.74 -19.40 30.10
C LEU A 228 -5.04 -20.56 31.07
N PRO A 229 -6.07 -20.49 31.96
CA PRO A 229 -6.39 -21.61 32.83
C PRO A 229 -6.74 -22.91 32.09
N GLN A 230 -7.25 -22.82 30.86
CA GLN A 230 -7.62 -23.99 30.05
C GLN A 230 -6.40 -24.74 29.52
N VAL A 231 -5.31 -24.01 29.23
CA VAL A 231 -4.14 -24.57 28.53
C VAL A 231 -2.91 -24.75 29.42
N ALA A 232 -2.75 -23.94 30.47
CA ALA A 232 -1.58 -23.99 31.35
C ALA A 232 -1.41 -25.32 32.10
N GLN A 233 -2.51 -26.09 32.24
CA GLN A 233 -2.52 -27.39 32.90
C GLN A 233 -2.34 -28.59 31.95
N LEU A 234 -2.27 -28.35 30.63
CA LEU A 234 -2.14 -29.42 29.63
C LEU A 234 -0.68 -29.87 29.55
N ASP A 235 -0.44 -31.17 29.65
CA ASP A 235 0.91 -31.77 29.68
C ASP A 235 1.63 -31.72 28.33
N TYR A 236 0.90 -31.53 27.23
CA TYR A 236 1.40 -31.35 25.88
C TYR A 236 1.53 -29.87 25.47
N VAL A 237 1.29 -28.92 26.38
CA VAL A 237 1.44 -27.48 26.10
C VAL A 237 2.68 -26.94 26.80
N ARG A 238 3.46 -26.13 26.07
CA ARG A 238 4.58 -25.36 26.61
C ARG A 238 4.49 -23.93 26.10
N PHE A 239 4.80 -22.99 26.98
CA PHE A 239 4.95 -21.58 26.61
C PHE A 239 6.40 -21.29 26.16
N THR A 240 6.54 -20.57 25.05
CA THR A 240 7.82 -20.16 24.46
C THR A 240 7.64 -18.87 23.67
N THR A 241 8.74 -18.18 23.35
CA THR A 241 8.71 -17.07 22.40
C THR A 241 8.79 -17.59 20.96
N PRO A 242 8.27 -16.83 19.97
CA PRO A 242 8.40 -17.14 18.55
C PRO A 242 9.86 -17.32 18.13
N ASP A 243 10.78 -16.44 18.54
CA ASP A 243 12.17 -16.50 18.12
C ASP A 243 12.88 -17.78 18.58
N ARG A 244 12.63 -18.23 19.82
CA ARG A 244 13.13 -19.52 20.31
C ARG A 244 12.58 -20.67 19.48
N TYR A 245 11.28 -20.64 19.19
CA TYR A 245 10.64 -21.69 18.40
C TYR A 245 11.21 -21.76 16.97
N VAL A 246 11.35 -20.63 16.29
CA VAL A 246 11.94 -20.54 14.93
C VAL A 246 13.41 -20.96 14.94
N THR A 247 14.14 -20.78 16.04
CA THR A 247 15.53 -21.22 16.17
C THR A 247 15.66 -22.72 16.40
N ASP A 248 14.73 -23.32 17.13
CA ASP A 248 14.78 -24.73 17.54
C ASP A 248 14.11 -25.68 16.55
N ASN A 249 13.41 -25.18 15.53
CA ASN A 249 12.63 -26.00 14.59
C ASN A 249 12.95 -25.66 13.13
N ASP A 250 13.01 -26.71 12.30
CA ASP A 250 13.12 -26.56 10.84
C ASP A 250 11.81 -26.00 10.24
N THR A 251 11.91 -25.51 9.00
CA THR A 251 10.71 -25.09 8.25
C THR A 251 9.84 -26.29 7.87
N ALA A 252 8.52 -26.14 8.00
CA ALA A 252 7.54 -27.18 7.67
C ALA A 252 7.13 -27.17 6.17
N GLY A 253 7.65 -26.23 5.39
CA GLY A 253 7.38 -26.12 3.97
C GLY A 253 7.83 -24.80 3.38
N GLU A 254 7.44 -24.59 2.12
CA GLU A 254 7.77 -23.42 1.33
C GLU A 254 6.49 -22.69 0.92
N VAL A 255 6.54 -21.35 0.87
CA VAL A 255 5.45 -20.50 0.39
C VAL A 255 5.97 -19.46 -0.59
N ALA A 256 5.17 -19.13 -1.60
CA ALA A 256 5.44 -18.04 -2.52
C ALA A 256 4.34 -16.99 -2.38
N ILE A 257 4.71 -15.77 -1.97
CA ILE A 257 3.82 -14.63 -1.85
C ILE A 257 4.15 -13.66 -2.97
N ASN A 258 3.27 -13.59 -3.97
CA ASN A 258 3.50 -12.83 -5.21
C ASN A 258 2.67 -11.55 -5.31
N LYS A 259 1.71 -11.36 -4.40
CA LYS A 259 0.90 -10.15 -4.24
C LYS A 259 1.49 -9.25 -3.16
N ASP A 260 1.19 -7.96 -3.24
CA ASP A 260 1.50 -7.05 -2.14
C ASP A 260 0.40 -7.21 -1.10
N LEU A 261 0.75 -7.47 0.14
CA LEU A 261 -0.20 -7.79 1.20
C LEU A 261 -0.24 -6.67 2.21
N ALA A 262 -1.40 -6.46 2.80
CA ALA A 262 -1.60 -5.69 4.00
C ALA A 262 -2.76 -6.35 4.75
N ASP A 263 -2.83 -6.16 6.06
CA ASP A 263 -4.07 -6.43 6.75
C ASP A 263 -5.13 -5.39 6.39
N GLY A 264 -6.37 -5.76 6.67
CA GLY A 264 -7.52 -4.92 6.42
C GLY A 264 -8.38 -5.43 5.28
N LYS A 265 -9.19 -4.51 4.77
CA LYS A 265 -10.39 -4.84 4.02
C LYS A 265 -10.05 -5.37 2.62
N PHE A 266 -10.83 -6.35 2.16
CA PHE A 266 -10.71 -6.99 0.85
C PHE A 266 -9.37 -7.68 0.63
N ASP A 267 -8.44 -6.95 0.04
CA ASP A 267 -7.19 -7.43 -0.49
C ASP A 267 -6.06 -6.42 -0.18
N GLY A 268 -6.11 -5.82 1.01
CA GLY A 268 -4.96 -5.14 1.60
C GLY A 268 -5.06 -3.61 1.63
N TYR A 269 -4.49 -2.91 0.63
CA TYR A 269 -4.12 -1.49 0.81
C TYR A 269 -5.26 -0.47 0.79
N GLY A 270 -6.49 -0.86 0.42
CA GLY A 270 -7.60 0.08 0.26
C GLY A 270 -7.89 0.92 1.50
N ASN A 271 -7.77 0.31 2.69
CA ASN A 271 -7.91 0.98 3.97
C ASN A 271 -6.90 2.13 4.14
N TRP A 272 -5.72 1.96 3.57
CA TRP A 272 -4.53 2.77 3.83
C TRP A 272 -4.23 3.77 2.72
N SER A 273 -4.84 3.65 1.55
CA SER A 273 -4.45 4.49 0.42
C SER A 273 -5.61 5.18 -0.30
N GLU A 274 -6.87 4.80 -0.06
CA GLU A 274 -8.00 5.28 -0.85
C GLU A 274 -8.75 6.45 -0.20
N LYS A 275 -8.04 7.49 0.25
CA LYS A 275 -8.66 8.74 0.74
C LYS A 275 -7.94 9.96 0.16
N PRO A 276 -8.64 11.09 -0.10
CA PRO A 276 -8.01 12.30 -0.63
C PRO A 276 -6.82 12.80 0.21
N ILE A 277 -6.91 12.73 1.54
CA ILE A 277 -5.81 13.12 2.43
C ILE A 277 -4.59 12.20 2.26
N ASN A 278 -4.79 10.91 2.00
CA ASN A 278 -3.70 9.96 1.81
C ASN A 278 -2.89 10.36 0.58
N PHE A 279 -3.56 10.77 -0.49
CA PHE A 279 -2.89 11.28 -1.70
C PHE A 279 -2.19 12.63 -1.46
N GLU A 280 -2.82 13.54 -0.71
CA GLU A 280 -2.22 14.83 -0.32
C GLU A 280 -0.88 14.64 0.37
N ILE A 281 -0.85 13.81 1.42
CA ILE A 281 0.35 13.55 2.23
C ILE A 281 1.42 12.80 1.42
N PHE A 282 1.02 11.77 0.67
CA PHE A 282 1.96 10.97 -0.12
C PHE A 282 2.58 11.78 -1.28
N THR A 283 1.87 12.77 -1.82
CA THR A 283 2.41 13.66 -2.87
C THR A 283 3.60 14.47 -2.37
N GLU A 284 3.59 14.93 -1.11
CA GLU A 284 4.73 15.63 -0.52
C GLU A 284 5.94 14.70 -0.33
N LEU A 285 5.69 13.43 0.03
CA LEU A 285 6.74 12.40 0.07
C LEU A 285 7.34 12.14 -1.31
N ALA A 286 6.51 11.97 -2.34
CA ALA A 286 6.97 11.76 -3.71
C ALA A 286 7.80 12.96 -4.20
N ALA A 287 7.38 14.18 -3.90
CA ALA A 287 8.13 15.39 -4.19
C ALA A 287 9.48 15.42 -3.45
N ALA A 288 9.52 15.04 -2.17
CA ALA A 288 10.76 14.97 -1.40
C ALA A 288 11.74 13.92 -1.95
N ARG A 289 11.27 12.71 -2.29
CA ARG A 289 12.09 11.67 -2.95
C ARG A 289 12.63 12.15 -4.29
N ARG A 290 11.81 12.84 -5.09
CA ARG A 290 12.28 13.46 -6.34
C ARG A 290 13.38 14.50 -6.09
N ARG A 291 13.24 15.36 -5.08
CA ARG A 291 14.27 16.34 -4.71
C ARG A 291 15.55 15.65 -4.24
N ASP A 292 15.44 14.54 -3.51
CA ASP A 292 16.58 13.73 -3.08
C ASP A 292 17.35 13.10 -4.27
N THR A 293 16.66 12.65 -5.32
CA THR A 293 17.33 12.26 -6.57
C THR A 293 18.07 13.44 -7.21
N LEU A 294 17.47 14.63 -7.19
CA LEU A 294 18.14 15.82 -7.71
C LEU A 294 19.35 16.23 -6.85
N VAL A 295 19.27 16.10 -5.53
CA VAL A 295 20.41 16.31 -4.61
C VAL A 295 21.57 15.40 -5.01
N GLU A 296 21.32 14.12 -5.24
CA GLU A 296 22.35 13.17 -5.68
C GLU A 296 22.99 13.56 -7.01
N ILE A 297 22.22 14.14 -7.95
CA ILE A 297 22.77 14.65 -9.21
C ILE A 297 23.67 15.87 -9.00
N TYR A 298 23.27 16.82 -8.15
CA TYR A 298 24.03 18.05 -7.90
C TYR A 298 25.25 17.82 -6.98
N ASP A 299 25.09 16.98 -5.97
CA ASP A 299 26.12 16.63 -4.98
C ASP A 299 26.00 15.15 -4.57
N PRO A 300 26.62 14.22 -5.33
CA PRO A 300 26.61 12.80 -5.01
C PRO A 300 27.19 12.46 -3.61
N GLY A 301 27.99 13.36 -3.03
CA GLY A 301 28.57 13.19 -1.69
C GLY A 301 27.65 13.61 -0.56
N ALA A 302 26.56 14.33 -0.84
CA ALA A 302 25.66 14.91 0.16
C ALA A 302 25.03 13.85 1.06
N ARG A 303 24.52 12.75 0.46
CA ARG A 303 23.81 11.69 1.18
C ARG A 303 24.61 11.04 2.32
N ARG A 304 25.93 10.99 2.19
CA ARG A 304 26.82 10.29 3.14
C ARG A 304 27.41 11.19 4.23
N THR A 305 27.35 12.50 4.06
CA THR A 305 28.19 13.43 4.84
C THR A 305 27.42 14.55 5.53
N ARG A 306 26.17 14.82 5.14
CA ARG A 306 25.38 15.92 5.68
C ARG A 306 24.38 15.45 6.73
N GLY A 307 24.38 16.10 7.89
CA GLY A 307 23.35 15.88 8.93
C GLY A 307 21.93 16.20 8.44
N THR A 308 21.79 17.12 7.46
CA THR A 308 20.51 17.44 6.81
C THR A 308 19.89 16.20 6.14
N HIS A 309 20.69 15.34 5.51
CA HIS A 309 20.20 14.15 4.83
C HIS A 309 19.64 13.12 5.81
N SER A 310 20.34 12.91 6.93
CA SER A 310 19.85 12.04 8.00
C SER A 310 18.51 12.54 8.54
N ALA A 311 18.38 13.84 8.81
CA ALA A 311 17.10 14.43 9.21
C ALA A 311 16.01 14.29 8.13
N LEU A 312 16.38 14.30 6.84
CA LEU A 312 15.44 14.11 5.75
C LEU A 312 14.87 12.69 5.77
N ILE A 313 15.71 11.67 5.97
CA ILE A 313 15.25 10.28 6.13
C ILE A 313 14.25 10.19 7.29
N ASP A 314 14.56 10.80 8.44
CA ASP A 314 13.66 10.82 9.60
C ASP A 314 12.29 11.43 9.27
N ALA A 315 12.29 12.56 8.56
CA ALA A 315 11.08 13.22 8.13
C ALA A 315 10.25 12.36 7.17
N LYS A 316 10.90 11.63 6.24
CA LYS A 316 10.22 10.70 5.33
C LYS A 316 9.56 9.55 6.10
N LEU A 317 10.28 8.91 7.02
CA LEU A 317 9.74 7.81 7.84
C LEU A 317 8.52 8.26 8.66
N ARG A 318 8.58 9.44 9.28
CA ARG A 318 7.44 10.00 10.04
C ARG A 318 6.23 10.32 9.17
N VAL A 319 6.43 10.76 7.92
CA VAL A 319 5.34 10.98 6.97
C VAL A 319 4.72 9.65 6.52
N LEU A 320 5.51 8.58 6.44
CA LEU A 320 5.06 7.23 6.09
C LEU A 320 4.31 6.49 7.20
N ALA A 321 4.26 7.02 8.44
CA ALA A 321 3.51 6.43 9.55
C ALA A 321 2.07 6.06 9.12
N THR A 322 1.66 4.79 9.24
CA THR A 322 0.34 4.30 8.80
C THR A 322 -0.80 5.05 9.48
N THR A 323 -0.57 5.52 10.70
CA THR A 323 -1.48 6.36 11.49
C THR A 323 -1.85 7.67 10.79
N ASN A 324 -1.00 8.21 9.90
CA ASN A 324 -1.30 9.39 9.08
C ASN A 324 -2.31 9.11 7.95
N TYR A 325 -2.52 7.83 7.62
CA TYR A 325 -3.35 7.36 6.51
C TYR A 325 -4.64 6.68 6.99
N GLY A 326 -4.53 5.99 8.12
CA GLY A 326 -5.59 5.44 8.97
C GLY A 326 -6.32 4.21 8.45
N LEU A 327 -6.56 3.28 9.37
CA LEU A 327 -7.37 2.08 9.18
C LEU A 327 -8.85 2.51 9.04
N ALA A 328 -9.62 1.93 8.10
CA ALA A 328 -10.84 2.53 7.50
C ALA A 328 -11.98 3.01 8.44
N GLU A 329 -11.80 4.16 9.08
CA GLU A 329 -12.86 5.09 9.45
C GLU A 329 -12.85 6.24 8.44
N PRO A 330 -14.02 6.73 7.96
CA PRO A 330 -14.06 7.56 6.76
C PRO A 330 -13.30 8.87 6.91
N VAL A 331 -13.04 9.29 8.16
CA VAL A 331 -12.27 10.49 8.46
C VAL A 331 -11.31 10.18 9.60
N LEU A 332 -10.06 10.60 9.43
CA LEU A 332 -9.05 10.58 10.48
C LEU A 332 -9.44 11.50 11.63
N HIS A 333 -8.98 11.19 12.84
CA HIS A 333 -9.11 12.10 13.97
C HIS A 333 -8.53 13.48 13.61
N PRO A 334 -9.16 14.62 13.99
CA PRO A 334 -8.68 15.95 13.63
C PRO A 334 -7.22 16.22 14.01
N ASP A 335 -6.74 15.63 15.10
CA ASP A 335 -5.33 15.74 15.52
C ASP A 335 -4.40 15.07 14.51
N ARG A 336 -4.79 13.90 13.98
CA ARG A 336 -4.02 13.17 12.97
C ARG A 336 -3.95 13.92 11.66
N LEU A 337 -5.05 14.53 11.22
CA LEU A 337 -5.03 15.41 10.05
C LEU A 337 -4.03 16.57 10.21
N ARG A 338 -3.95 17.16 11.41
CA ARG A 338 -2.99 18.24 11.69
C ARG A 338 -1.56 17.72 11.74
N SER A 339 -1.30 16.62 12.45
CA SER A 339 0.03 16.03 12.58
C SER A 339 0.57 15.51 11.24
N ALA A 340 -0.24 14.84 10.43
CA ALA A 340 0.15 14.38 9.11
C ALA A 340 0.53 15.56 8.19
N ARG A 341 -0.29 16.61 8.14
CA ARG A 341 0.00 17.82 7.36
C ARG A 341 1.23 18.57 7.86
N ALA A 342 1.44 18.61 9.17
CA ALA A 342 2.63 19.22 9.76
C ALA A 342 3.90 18.43 9.41
N ALA A 343 3.85 17.09 9.48
CA ALA A 343 4.95 16.23 9.06
C ALA A 343 5.27 16.40 7.56
N ALA A 344 4.24 16.44 6.70
CA ALA A 344 4.39 16.67 5.27
C ALA A 344 4.98 18.06 4.96
N ALA A 345 4.55 19.10 5.67
CA ALA A 345 5.12 20.45 5.53
C ALA A 345 6.59 20.50 5.97
N ALA A 346 6.93 19.89 7.11
CA ALA A 346 8.31 19.82 7.58
C ALA A 346 9.22 19.05 6.60
N LEU A 347 8.72 17.95 6.02
CA LEU A 347 9.41 17.19 5.00
C LEU A 347 9.69 18.04 3.74
N ARG A 348 8.69 18.78 3.27
CA ARG A 348 8.86 19.71 2.14
C ARG A 348 9.95 20.73 2.43
N ASP A 349 9.86 21.45 3.54
CA ASP A 349 10.81 22.51 3.89
C ASP A 349 12.25 21.98 3.99
N LEU A 350 12.42 20.79 4.59
CA LEU A 350 13.72 20.15 4.74
C LEU A 350 14.29 19.69 3.38
N SER A 351 13.46 19.07 2.55
CA SER A 351 13.88 18.60 1.21
C SER A 351 14.22 19.77 0.27
N GLU A 352 13.52 20.90 0.39
CA GLU A 352 13.81 22.12 -0.37
C GLU A 352 15.12 22.77 0.08
N LYS A 353 15.35 22.82 1.39
CA LYS A 353 16.60 23.28 1.97
C LYS A 353 17.78 22.44 1.50
N GLU A 354 17.69 21.11 1.58
CA GLU A 354 18.77 20.22 1.16
C GLU A 354 19.08 20.38 -0.34
N LEU A 355 18.05 20.45 -1.19
CA LEU A 355 18.24 20.69 -2.62
C LEU A 355 18.87 22.06 -2.91
N ALA A 356 18.49 23.11 -2.18
CA ALA A 356 19.11 24.42 -2.31
C ALA A 356 20.60 24.39 -1.91
N GLU A 357 20.93 23.72 -0.81
CA GLU A 357 22.30 23.54 -0.34
C GLU A 357 23.14 22.65 -1.28
N ALA A 358 22.54 21.68 -1.96
CA ALA A 358 23.22 20.82 -2.94
C ALA A 358 23.48 21.56 -4.25
N ARG A 359 22.51 22.36 -4.72
CA ARG A 359 22.66 23.20 -5.92
C ARG A 359 23.75 24.26 -5.75
N GLY A 360 23.87 24.86 -4.57
CA GLY A 360 24.82 25.95 -4.31
C GLY A 360 24.70 27.07 -5.34
N ASP A 361 25.84 27.59 -5.80
CA ASP A 361 25.93 28.61 -6.87
C ASP A 361 26.06 28.00 -8.28
N VAL A 362 25.87 26.68 -8.46
CA VAL A 362 26.04 26.03 -9.77
C VAL A 362 24.94 26.55 -10.71
N PRO A 363 25.29 27.31 -11.77
CA PRO A 363 24.29 27.86 -12.66
C PRO A 363 23.55 26.74 -13.42
N PRO A 364 22.27 26.95 -13.76
CA PRO A 364 21.59 26.15 -14.78
C PRO A 364 22.51 25.91 -15.96
N SER A 365 22.70 24.66 -16.35
CA SER A 365 23.24 24.37 -17.69
C SER A 365 22.02 24.36 -18.61
N PRO A 366 21.81 25.40 -19.44
CA PRO A 366 20.63 25.47 -20.28
C PRO A 366 20.60 24.24 -21.18
N GLY A 367 19.47 23.56 -21.19
CA GLY A 367 19.32 22.33 -21.94
C GLY A 367 19.96 21.11 -21.28
N VAL A 368 19.93 21.02 -19.96
CA VAL A 368 20.21 19.78 -19.23
C VAL A 368 18.93 19.33 -18.53
N VAL A 369 18.61 18.04 -18.67
CA VAL A 369 17.42 17.42 -18.14
C VAL A 369 17.85 16.21 -17.29
N ALA A 370 17.45 16.18 -16.03
CA ALA A 370 17.60 15.02 -15.17
C ALA A 370 16.46 14.03 -15.39
N ASN A 371 16.79 12.78 -15.66
CA ASN A 371 15.86 11.68 -15.44
C ASN A 371 15.84 11.37 -13.94
N VAL A 372 14.79 11.82 -13.27
CA VAL A 372 14.63 11.63 -11.82
C VAL A 372 14.23 10.21 -11.44
N ALA A 373 13.87 9.36 -12.41
CA ALA A 373 13.54 7.97 -12.15
C ALA A 373 14.80 7.13 -11.83
N ASP A 374 15.92 7.43 -12.49
CA ASP A 374 17.18 6.69 -12.38
C ASP A 374 18.39 7.57 -11.98
N GLY A 375 18.17 8.87 -11.74
CA GLY A 375 19.22 9.81 -11.36
C GLY A 375 20.17 10.19 -12.50
N SER A 376 19.88 9.81 -13.75
CA SER A 376 20.74 10.14 -14.89
C SER A 376 20.52 11.56 -15.42
N VAL A 377 21.54 12.10 -16.11
CA VAL A 377 21.51 13.44 -16.71
C VAL A 377 21.58 13.33 -18.23
N LEU A 378 20.63 13.99 -18.90
CA LEU A 378 20.50 14.09 -20.36
C LEU A 378 20.75 15.53 -20.81
N LEU A 379 21.28 15.73 -22.01
CA LEU A 379 21.26 17.03 -22.70
C LEU A 379 19.90 17.16 -23.42
N ASP A 380 19.30 18.36 -23.50
CA ASP A 380 17.97 18.68 -24.10
C ASP A 380 17.84 18.14 -25.54
N ASP A 381 18.98 17.82 -26.18
CA ASP A 381 19.09 17.36 -27.57
C ASP A 381 19.73 15.95 -27.73
N GLY A 382 19.99 15.20 -26.64
CA GLY A 382 20.74 13.93 -26.69
C GLY A 382 19.87 12.68 -26.91
N PRO A 383 20.12 11.83 -27.93
CA PRO A 383 19.42 10.55 -28.07
C PRO A 383 20.13 9.45 -27.26
N PRO A 384 19.45 8.35 -26.86
CA PRO A 384 20.13 7.08 -26.70
C PRO A 384 19.96 6.29 -27.99
N LEU A 385 21.03 6.20 -28.79
CA LEU A 385 21.40 5.04 -29.63
C LEU A 385 22.66 5.40 -30.43
N GLU A 386 23.60 4.45 -30.51
CA GLU A 386 24.78 4.57 -31.37
C GLU A 386 24.40 5.03 -32.78
N GLN A 387 25.12 6.05 -33.28
CA GLN A 387 25.01 6.50 -34.65
C GLN A 387 25.41 5.38 -35.62
N ARG A 388 24.44 4.61 -36.12
CA ARG A 388 24.57 3.89 -37.39
C ARG A 388 23.45 4.30 -38.33
N ASN A 389 23.86 5.09 -39.33
CA ASN A 389 23.14 5.48 -40.56
C ASN A 389 21.97 6.46 -40.39
N ARG A 390 22.26 7.76 -40.61
CA ARG A 390 21.28 8.80 -40.92
C ARG A 390 20.49 8.46 -42.21
N ARG A 391 19.40 7.70 -42.08
CA ARG A 391 18.23 7.92 -42.94
C ARG A 391 17.53 9.18 -42.41
N LYS A 392 17.20 10.11 -43.30
CA LYS A 392 16.40 11.31 -42.96
C LYS A 392 15.17 10.86 -42.15
N LEU A 393 15.12 11.24 -40.87
CA LEU A 393 13.93 11.03 -40.04
C LEU A 393 12.77 11.76 -40.73
N ARG A 394 11.63 11.05 -40.89
CA ARG A 394 10.40 11.68 -41.37
C ARG A 394 10.01 12.78 -40.37
N PRO A 395 9.44 13.90 -40.83
CA PRO A 395 8.86 14.87 -39.91
C PRO A 395 7.86 14.16 -39.01
N VAL A 396 8.03 14.32 -37.70
CA VAL A 396 7.05 13.82 -36.72
C VAL A 396 5.73 14.53 -37.03
N ALA A 397 4.66 13.76 -37.30
CA ALA A 397 3.36 14.34 -37.54
C ALA A 397 2.93 15.13 -36.28
N LYS A 398 2.55 16.40 -36.47
CA LYS A 398 1.90 17.16 -35.40
C LYS A 398 0.61 16.43 -35.00
N PRO A 399 0.21 16.45 -33.72
CA PRO A 399 -1.08 15.90 -33.32
C PRO A 399 -2.20 16.46 -34.18
N VAL A 400 -2.96 15.58 -34.82
CA VAL A 400 -4.15 15.95 -35.57
C VAL A 400 -5.33 15.73 -34.63
N VAL A 401 -5.99 16.81 -34.24
CA VAL A 401 -7.28 16.75 -33.58
C VAL A 401 -8.31 17.23 -34.59
N ASN A 402 -9.35 16.45 -34.83
CA ASN A 402 -10.47 16.83 -35.67
C ASN A 402 -11.79 16.38 -35.03
N GLU A 403 -12.90 16.64 -35.72
CA GLU A 403 -14.25 16.23 -35.29
C GLU A 403 -14.40 14.72 -35.04
N ASN A 404 -13.52 13.89 -35.61
CA ASN A 404 -13.53 12.43 -35.49
C ASN A 404 -12.60 11.92 -34.36
N GLY A 405 -11.82 12.79 -33.71
CA GLY A 405 -11.01 12.45 -32.54
C GLY A 405 -9.56 12.94 -32.57
N LEU A 406 -8.68 12.22 -31.88
CA LEU A 406 -7.26 12.55 -31.68
C LEU A 406 -6.38 11.51 -32.38
N ALA A 407 -5.47 11.96 -33.24
CA ALA A 407 -4.55 11.09 -33.97
C ALA A 407 -3.11 11.62 -34.00
N THR A 408 -2.16 10.73 -33.71
CA THR A 408 -0.72 10.85 -33.95
C THR A 408 -0.23 9.56 -34.63
N GLU A 409 1.08 9.41 -34.87
CA GLU A 409 1.63 8.13 -35.35
C GLU A 409 1.51 7.00 -34.30
N GLY A 410 1.55 7.36 -33.01
CA GLY A 410 1.51 6.40 -31.90
C GLY A 410 0.14 6.26 -31.23
N VAL A 411 -0.80 7.17 -31.46
CA VAL A 411 -2.09 7.24 -30.76
C VAL A 411 -3.22 7.48 -31.75
N SER A 412 -4.29 6.70 -31.67
CA SER A 412 -5.55 6.99 -32.36
C SER A 412 -6.70 6.81 -31.38
N LEU A 413 -7.50 7.86 -31.20
CA LEU A 413 -8.71 7.86 -30.42
C LEU A 413 -9.85 8.34 -31.31
N SER A 414 -10.89 7.53 -31.43
CA SER A 414 -12.13 7.92 -32.11
C SER A 414 -13.16 8.45 -31.12
N LEU A 415 -14.15 9.17 -31.63
CA LEU A 415 -15.31 9.62 -30.84
C LEU A 415 -16.57 8.91 -31.30
N MET A 416 -17.47 8.68 -30.35
CA MET A 416 -18.81 8.17 -30.61
C MET A 416 -19.72 9.30 -31.09
N GLU A 417 -20.87 8.97 -31.70
CA GLU A 417 -21.86 9.97 -32.16
C GLU A 417 -22.40 10.86 -31.04
N ASP A 418 -22.41 10.34 -29.80
CA ASP A 418 -22.83 11.06 -28.60
C ASP A 418 -21.70 11.89 -27.96
N GLY A 419 -20.54 12.00 -28.62
CA GLY A 419 -19.37 12.77 -28.16
C GLY A 419 -18.50 12.04 -27.13
N LYS A 420 -18.86 10.82 -26.72
CA LYS A 420 -18.04 10.07 -25.76
C LYS A 420 -16.77 9.49 -26.39
N PRO A 421 -15.73 9.19 -25.58
CA PRO A 421 -14.57 8.43 -26.03
C PRO A 421 -14.97 7.11 -26.68
N GLY A 422 -14.61 6.95 -27.95
CA GLY A 422 -14.70 5.72 -28.70
C GLY A 422 -13.38 4.92 -28.61
N PRO A 423 -13.14 4.01 -29.58
CA PRO A 423 -11.98 3.13 -29.55
C PRO A 423 -10.64 3.87 -29.43
N LEU A 424 -9.77 3.33 -28.58
CA LEU A 424 -8.41 3.82 -28.34
C LEU A 424 -7.38 2.80 -28.82
N VAL A 425 -6.48 3.25 -29.68
CA VAL A 425 -5.34 2.49 -30.21
C VAL A 425 -4.04 3.17 -29.80
N LEU A 426 -3.15 2.44 -29.13
CA LEU A 426 -1.82 2.89 -28.72
C LEU A 426 -0.76 1.98 -29.32
N GLY A 427 0.18 2.54 -30.08
CA GLY A 427 1.26 1.76 -30.71
C GLY A 427 0.75 0.68 -31.68
N GLY A 428 -0.44 0.85 -32.25
CA GLY A 428 -1.11 -0.14 -33.10
C GLY A 428 -1.94 -1.20 -32.36
N ILE A 429 -2.03 -1.12 -31.02
CA ILE A 429 -2.83 -2.03 -30.20
C ILE A 429 -4.12 -1.33 -29.79
N GLN A 430 -5.27 -1.88 -30.15
CA GLN A 430 -6.55 -1.40 -29.64
C GLN A 430 -6.73 -1.88 -28.20
N ILE A 431 -6.67 -0.94 -27.25
CA ILE A 431 -6.76 -1.23 -25.81
C ILE A 431 -8.09 -0.83 -25.18
N ALA A 432 -8.95 -0.12 -25.92
CA ALA A 432 -10.23 0.33 -25.39
C ALA A 432 -11.30 0.40 -26.48
N GLY A 433 -12.55 0.09 -26.09
CA GLY A 433 -13.75 0.12 -26.94
C GLY A 433 -14.53 1.41 -26.76
N SER A 434 -15.86 1.37 -26.77
CA SER A 434 -16.69 2.53 -26.42
C SER A 434 -16.84 2.65 -24.90
N GLY A 435 -16.81 3.88 -24.37
CA GLY A 435 -17.13 4.13 -22.95
C GLY A 435 -16.06 3.69 -21.96
N TRP A 436 -14.81 3.59 -22.41
CA TRP A 436 -13.68 3.16 -21.59
C TRP A 436 -13.23 4.17 -20.53
N LEU A 437 -13.64 5.44 -20.64
CA LEU A 437 -13.33 6.50 -19.67
C LEU A 437 -14.63 6.97 -19.03
N ARG A 438 -14.74 6.83 -17.71
CA ARG A 438 -15.93 7.17 -16.91
C ARG A 438 -15.55 7.96 -15.67
N SER A 439 -16.52 8.66 -15.10
CA SER A 439 -16.38 9.32 -13.80
C SER A 439 -17.72 9.32 -13.07
N GLY A 440 -17.67 9.24 -11.75
CA GLY A 440 -18.88 9.21 -10.94
C GLY A 440 -18.64 8.69 -9.53
N PHE A 441 -19.74 8.35 -8.87
CA PHE A 441 -19.76 7.85 -7.50
C PHE A 441 -21.03 7.07 -7.22
N ALA A 442 -21.01 6.28 -6.15
CA ALA A 442 -22.17 5.54 -5.66
C ALA A 442 -22.56 5.94 -4.24
N VAL A 443 -23.86 5.89 -3.95
CA VAL A 443 -24.45 6.01 -2.60
C VAL A 443 -25.32 4.77 -2.36
N GLY A 444 -24.74 3.77 -1.71
CA GLY A 444 -25.33 2.42 -1.70
C GLY A 444 -25.47 1.90 -3.13
N ASP A 445 -26.68 1.46 -3.50
CA ASP A 445 -26.95 0.91 -4.84
C ASP A 445 -27.24 1.98 -5.90
N ARG A 446 -27.22 3.28 -5.54
CA ARG A 446 -27.53 4.38 -6.46
C ARG A 446 -26.25 4.93 -7.08
N LEU A 447 -26.16 4.84 -8.41
CA LEU A 447 -25.05 5.36 -9.20
C LEU A 447 -25.34 6.79 -9.71
N ALA A 448 -24.36 7.68 -9.56
CA ALA A 448 -24.29 8.94 -10.28
C ALA A 448 -23.10 8.92 -11.23
N GLU A 449 -23.32 9.28 -12.50
CA GLU A 449 -22.27 9.30 -13.52
C GLU A 449 -22.19 10.66 -14.21
N ALA A 450 -21.01 10.99 -14.72
CA ALA A 450 -20.80 12.22 -15.45
C ALA A 450 -21.51 12.15 -16.81
N ASP A 451 -22.36 13.14 -17.07
CA ASP A 451 -22.96 13.34 -18.39
C ASP A 451 -21.97 14.10 -19.28
N LEU A 452 -21.06 13.34 -19.88
CA LEU A 452 -19.88 13.86 -20.58
C LEU A 452 -20.24 14.46 -21.95
N VAL A 453 -19.78 15.68 -22.17
CA VAL A 453 -19.80 16.38 -23.45
C VAL A 453 -18.37 16.71 -23.85
N SER A 454 -18.12 16.66 -25.14
CA SER A 454 -16.79 16.83 -25.70
C SER A 454 -16.63 18.14 -26.46
N GLU A 455 -15.49 18.80 -26.25
CA GLU A 455 -15.09 20.03 -26.93
C GLU A 455 -13.69 19.92 -27.53
N GLN A 456 -13.53 20.38 -28.77
CA GLN A 456 -12.24 20.40 -29.44
C GLN A 456 -11.44 21.66 -29.07
N GLY A 457 -10.14 21.49 -28.81
CA GLY A 457 -9.18 22.57 -28.60
C GLY A 457 -7.91 22.44 -29.44
N ASP A 458 -7.02 23.43 -29.29
CA ASP A 458 -5.78 23.58 -30.07
C ASP A 458 -4.77 22.45 -29.77
N GLY A 459 -4.92 21.31 -30.46
CA GLY A 459 -4.11 20.10 -30.27
C GLY A 459 -4.46 19.26 -29.04
N LYS A 460 -5.63 19.49 -28.44
CA LYS A 460 -6.15 18.76 -27.27
C LYS A 460 -7.63 18.47 -27.41
N TYR A 461 -8.08 17.47 -26.65
CA TYR A 461 -9.48 17.12 -26.57
C TYR A 461 -9.99 17.30 -25.14
N ARG A 462 -11.05 18.08 -24.94
CA ARG A 462 -11.66 18.29 -23.62
C ARG A 462 -12.95 17.51 -23.53
N ILE A 463 -13.16 16.81 -22.42
CA ILE A 463 -14.39 16.07 -22.14
C ILE A 463 -14.80 16.42 -20.72
N SER A 464 -15.98 16.98 -20.53
CA SER A 464 -16.45 17.41 -19.21
C SER A 464 -17.94 17.25 -19.05
N GLY A 465 -18.39 17.14 -17.81
CA GLY A 465 -19.81 16.94 -17.52
C GLY A 465 -20.13 17.01 -16.04
N PRO A 466 -21.34 17.47 -15.68
CA PRO A 466 -21.83 17.35 -14.31
C PRO A 466 -22.19 15.89 -14.00
N PHE A 467 -22.15 15.51 -12.72
CA PHE A 467 -22.69 14.23 -12.29
C PHE A 467 -24.22 14.26 -12.29
N LYS A 468 -24.84 13.19 -12.79
CA LYS A 468 -26.30 12.98 -12.81
C LYS A 468 -26.64 11.60 -12.27
N TRP A 469 -27.76 11.51 -11.55
CA TRP A 469 -28.36 10.24 -11.17
C TRP A 469 -28.95 9.53 -12.39
N GLY A 470 -29.26 8.24 -12.26
CA GLY A 470 -29.88 7.45 -13.35
C GLY A 470 -31.22 7.98 -13.87
N ASP A 471 -31.92 8.84 -13.12
CA ASP A 471 -33.13 9.53 -13.57
C ASP A 471 -32.86 10.87 -14.31
N GLY A 472 -31.58 11.22 -14.49
CA GLY A 472 -31.12 12.45 -15.12
C GLY A 472 -31.07 13.67 -14.20
N SER A 473 -31.50 13.54 -12.93
CA SER A 473 -31.44 14.66 -11.98
C SER A 473 -30.00 14.99 -11.59
N PRO A 474 -29.66 16.27 -11.32
CA PRO A 474 -28.31 16.67 -10.92
C PRO A 474 -27.89 15.99 -9.61
N ALA A 475 -26.66 15.44 -9.58
CA ALA A 475 -26.06 14.85 -8.38
C ALA A 475 -25.07 15.80 -7.68
N GLY A 476 -24.76 16.95 -8.30
CA GLY A 476 -23.77 17.91 -7.83
C GLY A 476 -22.35 17.54 -8.27
N GLY A 477 -21.43 18.51 -8.28
CA GLY A 477 -20.06 18.28 -8.74
C GLY A 477 -19.95 18.01 -10.25
N GLY A 478 -18.81 17.45 -10.67
CA GLY A 478 -18.55 17.09 -12.05
C GLY A 478 -17.08 16.78 -12.32
N VAL A 479 -16.76 16.50 -13.58
CA VAL A 479 -15.40 16.16 -14.02
C VAL A 479 -15.02 16.91 -15.29
N GLU A 480 -13.73 17.17 -15.44
CA GLU A 480 -13.08 17.57 -16.68
C GLU A 480 -11.87 16.66 -16.95
N PHE A 481 -11.83 16.13 -18.17
CA PHE A 481 -10.70 15.43 -18.75
C PHE A 481 -10.12 16.26 -19.90
N VAL A 482 -8.80 16.41 -19.92
CA VAL A 482 -8.08 17.01 -21.05
C VAL A 482 -7.10 15.98 -21.60
N LEU A 483 -7.45 15.44 -22.76
CA LEU A 483 -6.72 14.39 -23.45
C LEU A 483 -5.72 15.02 -24.42
N SER A 484 -4.50 14.49 -24.43
CA SER A 484 -3.45 14.92 -25.34
C SER A 484 -2.48 13.80 -25.68
N ALA A 485 -1.92 13.85 -26.88
CA ALA A 485 -0.86 12.95 -27.34
C ALA A 485 0.23 13.78 -28.03
N ARG A 486 1.47 13.31 -28.03
CA ARG A 486 2.60 14.02 -28.64
C ARG A 486 3.49 13.09 -29.43
N GLY A 487 3.82 13.54 -30.64
CA GLY A 487 4.84 12.92 -31.49
C GLY A 487 4.54 11.48 -31.87
N THR A 488 5.56 10.63 -31.81
CA THR A 488 5.48 9.20 -32.14
C THR A 488 5.31 8.30 -30.93
N SER A 489 5.33 8.85 -29.71
CA SER A 489 5.18 8.07 -28.49
C SER A 489 3.78 7.46 -28.42
N PRO A 490 3.63 6.15 -28.13
CA PRO A 490 2.35 5.47 -28.04
C PRO A 490 1.65 5.76 -26.70
N VAL A 491 1.61 7.04 -26.31
CA VAL A 491 1.15 7.50 -24.99
C VAL A 491 0.00 8.47 -25.13
N LEU A 492 -1.14 8.13 -24.53
CA LEU A 492 -2.23 9.06 -24.30
C LEU A 492 -2.09 9.66 -22.90
N ARG A 493 -2.03 10.98 -22.80
CA ARG A 493 -2.04 11.70 -21.53
C ARG A 493 -3.44 12.25 -21.26
N ILE A 494 -3.87 12.16 -19.99
CA ILE A 494 -5.16 12.66 -19.52
C ILE A 494 -4.92 13.54 -18.29
N ASP A 495 -5.11 14.85 -18.40
CA ASP A 495 -5.18 15.73 -17.24
C ASP A 495 -6.62 15.70 -16.69
N VAL A 496 -6.79 15.42 -15.39
CA VAL A 496 -8.10 15.24 -14.74
C VAL A 496 -8.33 16.30 -13.68
N THR A 497 -9.52 16.88 -13.67
CA THR A 497 -10.04 17.65 -12.53
C THR A 497 -11.42 17.12 -12.18
N CYS A 498 -11.60 16.67 -10.95
CA CYS A 498 -12.85 16.07 -10.49
C CYS A 498 -13.29 16.76 -9.19
N ASP A 499 -14.51 17.27 -9.17
CA ASP A 499 -15.14 17.88 -8.00
C ASP A 499 -16.24 16.92 -7.50
N ILE A 500 -15.99 16.21 -6.39
CA ILE A 500 -16.93 15.28 -5.77
C ILE A 500 -17.90 16.05 -4.88
N PRO A 501 -19.22 15.86 -5.00
CA PRO A 501 -20.18 16.58 -4.18
C PRO A 501 -20.11 16.14 -2.71
N GLN A 502 -20.49 17.03 -1.80
CA GLN A 502 -20.75 16.66 -0.41
C GLN A 502 -22.08 15.89 -0.34
N VAL A 503 -22.02 14.57 -0.24
CA VAL A 503 -23.19 13.69 -0.14
C VAL A 503 -22.95 12.65 0.97
N ASP A 504 -23.97 12.39 1.77
CA ASP A 504 -23.90 11.38 2.82
C ASP A 504 -24.02 9.97 2.25
N GLY A 505 -23.31 9.01 2.84
CA GLY A 505 -23.42 7.60 2.46
C GLY A 505 -22.69 7.22 1.17
N LEU A 506 -21.71 8.01 0.72
CA LEU A 506 -20.81 7.63 -0.37
C LEU A 506 -20.18 6.27 -0.10
N THR A 507 -20.31 5.34 -1.03
CA THR A 507 -19.73 3.99 -0.95
C THR A 507 -18.60 3.79 -1.95
N GLU A 508 -18.70 4.38 -3.12
CA GLU A 508 -17.66 4.30 -4.16
C GLU A 508 -17.45 5.66 -4.79
N VAL A 509 -16.21 5.95 -5.17
CA VAL A 509 -15.87 7.14 -5.94
C VAL A 509 -14.91 6.71 -7.04
N TYR A 510 -15.22 7.05 -8.29
CA TYR A 510 -14.34 6.79 -9.42
C TYR A 510 -14.06 8.08 -10.19
N PRO A 511 -13.00 8.84 -9.81
CA PRO A 511 -12.71 10.12 -10.44
C PRO A 511 -12.40 10.02 -11.93
N ALA A 512 -11.75 8.92 -12.34
CA ALA A 512 -11.38 8.63 -13.74
C ALA A 512 -11.27 7.12 -13.97
N ALA A 513 -12.39 6.41 -13.98
CA ALA A 513 -12.41 4.97 -14.21
C ALA A 513 -12.00 4.64 -15.66
N ILE A 514 -11.14 3.63 -15.82
CA ILE A 514 -10.62 3.16 -17.10
C ILE A 514 -11.02 1.70 -17.30
N SER A 515 -11.82 1.40 -18.31
CA SER A 515 -12.21 0.04 -18.71
C SER A 515 -11.49 -0.37 -19.99
N PRO A 516 -10.38 -1.11 -19.92
CA PRO A 516 -9.72 -1.60 -21.12
C PRO A 516 -10.61 -2.61 -21.84
N ALA A 517 -10.54 -2.66 -23.16
CA ALA A 517 -11.22 -3.66 -23.98
C ALA A 517 -10.41 -4.96 -24.00
N MET A 518 -10.21 -5.55 -22.82
CA MET A 518 -9.55 -6.83 -22.64
C MET A 518 -10.36 -7.70 -21.69
N SER A 519 -10.28 -9.01 -21.89
CA SER A 519 -10.91 -9.99 -21.03
C SER A 519 -10.12 -11.29 -21.09
N GLY A 520 -9.73 -11.84 -19.94
CA GLY A 520 -8.85 -13.01 -19.87
C GLY A 520 -9.06 -13.81 -18.60
N LEU A 521 -8.61 -15.07 -18.59
CA LEU A 521 -8.57 -15.91 -17.40
C LEU A 521 -7.33 -16.82 -17.49
N PRO A 522 -6.26 -16.55 -16.72
CA PRO A 522 -6.13 -15.46 -15.75
C PRO A 522 -6.02 -14.06 -16.39
N LEU A 523 -6.26 -13.02 -15.59
CA LEU A 523 -5.69 -11.69 -15.83
C LEU A 523 -4.33 -11.59 -15.16
N PHE A 524 -3.43 -10.80 -15.75
CA PHE A 524 -2.10 -10.51 -15.20
C PHE A 524 -2.07 -9.06 -14.73
N VAL A 525 -1.77 -8.83 -13.45
CA VAL A 525 -1.62 -7.50 -12.87
C VAL A 525 -0.15 -7.24 -12.59
N SER A 526 0.42 -6.27 -13.28
CA SER A 526 1.81 -5.82 -13.12
C SER A 526 1.86 -4.51 -12.34
N ARG A 527 2.85 -4.34 -11.47
CA ARG A 527 3.07 -3.07 -10.76
C ARG A 527 4.55 -2.76 -10.61
N TYR A 528 4.87 -1.46 -10.59
CA TYR A 528 6.19 -0.95 -10.28
C TYR A 528 6.19 -0.36 -8.87
N ASN A 529 7.08 -0.85 -8.01
CA ASN A 529 7.10 -0.52 -6.59
C ASN A 529 8.23 0.47 -6.23
N PHE A 530 8.37 0.77 -4.94
CA PHE A 530 9.33 1.78 -4.44
C PHE A 530 10.78 1.28 -4.34
N THR A 531 11.01 -0.01 -4.54
CA THR A 531 12.33 -0.63 -4.63
C THR A 531 12.87 -0.68 -6.07
N GLY A 532 12.06 -0.24 -7.05
CA GLY A 532 12.45 -0.21 -8.46
C GLY A 532 12.19 -1.51 -9.21
N SER A 533 11.43 -2.44 -8.62
CA SER A 533 11.09 -3.73 -9.23
C SER A 533 9.74 -3.69 -9.92
N VAL A 534 9.59 -4.53 -10.94
CA VAL A 534 8.29 -4.84 -11.55
C VAL A 534 7.90 -6.26 -11.17
N HIS A 535 6.78 -6.39 -10.49
CA HIS A 535 6.21 -7.69 -10.12
C HIS A 535 4.89 -7.90 -10.84
N THR A 536 4.59 -9.14 -11.24
CA THR A 536 3.31 -9.50 -11.86
C THR A 536 2.67 -10.68 -11.12
N TYR A 537 1.36 -10.60 -10.85
CA TYR A 537 0.59 -11.72 -10.30
C TYR A 537 -0.63 -12.02 -11.17
N GLU A 538 -1.16 -13.23 -11.00
CA GLU A 538 -2.35 -13.71 -11.69
C GLU A 538 -3.61 -13.50 -10.85
N VAL A 539 -4.71 -13.16 -11.52
CA VAL A 539 -6.05 -13.09 -10.96
C VAL A 539 -6.91 -14.13 -11.65
N HIS A 540 -7.49 -15.03 -10.86
CA HIS A 540 -8.29 -16.15 -11.36
C HIS A 540 -9.78 -16.04 -11.01
N GLU A 541 -10.15 -15.06 -10.18
CA GLU A 541 -11.51 -14.92 -9.66
C GLU A 541 -11.94 -13.45 -9.70
N PRO A 542 -13.25 -13.18 -9.80
CA PRO A 542 -13.78 -11.84 -9.67
C PRO A 542 -13.40 -11.20 -8.32
N ALA A 543 -13.18 -9.89 -8.33
CA ALA A 543 -12.82 -9.10 -7.16
C ALA A 543 -13.51 -7.74 -7.23
N VAL A 544 -14.40 -7.46 -6.26
CA VAL A 544 -15.17 -6.20 -6.24
C VAL A 544 -14.31 -4.96 -5.96
N ALA A 545 -13.21 -5.17 -5.23
CA ALA A 545 -12.17 -4.20 -4.94
C ALA A 545 -10.85 -4.96 -4.81
N LEU A 546 -9.90 -4.63 -5.69
CA LEU A 546 -8.57 -5.19 -5.75
C LEU A 546 -7.53 -4.04 -5.65
N ASN A 547 -6.80 -3.94 -4.54
CA ASN A 547 -5.74 -2.98 -4.27
C ASN A 547 -4.48 -3.63 -3.63
N ASN A 548 -4.16 -4.90 -3.96
CA ASN A 548 -2.87 -5.56 -3.65
C ASN A 548 -1.67 -5.04 -4.49
N HIS A 549 -1.57 -3.74 -4.79
CA HIS A 549 -0.51 -3.23 -5.66
C HIS A 549 0.07 -1.89 -5.17
N VAL A 550 1.15 -2.00 -4.39
CA VAL A 550 2.02 -0.88 -4.08
C VAL A 550 2.54 -0.27 -5.38
N THR A 551 2.31 1.03 -5.56
CA THR A 551 2.43 1.66 -6.87
C THR A 551 3.29 2.92 -6.80
N ASN A 552 4.53 2.80 -7.28
CA ASN A 552 5.44 3.90 -7.53
C ASN A 552 5.18 4.54 -8.90
N GLY A 553 3.93 4.97 -9.11
CA GLY A 553 3.54 5.76 -10.26
C GLY A 553 2.92 5.01 -11.44
N TRP A 554 2.96 3.67 -11.52
CA TRP A 554 2.19 2.93 -12.52
C TRP A 554 1.85 1.48 -12.14
N ALA A 555 0.69 1.03 -12.61
CA ALA A 555 0.25 -0.36 -12.62
C ALA A 555 -0.28 -0.73 -14.01
N GLY A 556 -0.26 -2.00 -14.37
CA GLY A 556 -0.73 -2.50 -15.65
C GLY A 556 -1.55 -3.77 -15.51
N VAL A 557 -2.38 -4.02 -16.52
CA VAL A 557 -3.20 -5.23 -16.62
C VAL A 557 -3.09 -5.83 -18.02
N SER A 558 -3.13 -7.15 -18.13
CA SER A 558 -3.09 -7.91 -19.38
C SER A 558 -4.00 -9.12 -19.34
N ASP A 559 -4.54 -9.49 -20.51
CA ASP A 559 -5.27 -10.75 -20.73
C ASP A 559 -4.35 -11.90 -21.19
N GLY A 560 -3.03 -11.67 -21.20
CA GLY A 560 -2.01 -12.59 -21.70
C GLY A 560 -1.66 -12.38 -23.17
N SER A 561 -2.52 -11.71 -23.94
CA SER A 561 -2.30 -11.39 -25.36
C SER A 561 -1.90 -9.92 -25.57
N ILE A 562 -2.62 -9.01 -24.91
CA ILE A 562 -2.36 -7.57 -24.91
C ILE A 562 -2.53 -7.04 -23.49
N GLY A 563 -1.85 -5.94 -23.21
CA GLY A 563 -1.97 -5.25 -21.93
C GLY A 563 -1.91 -3.74 -22.05
N MET A 564 -2.31 -3.09 -20.98
CA MET A 564 -2.29 -1.65 -20.81
C MET A 564 -1.58 -1.30 -19.51
N ILE A 565 -0.68 -0.32 -19.55
CA ILE A 565 -0.18 0.34 -18.35
C ILE A 565 -0.94 1.65 -18.16
N LEU A 566 -1.39 1.88 -16.93
CA LEU A 566 -1.87 3.15 -16.43
C LEU A 566 -0.81 3.75 -15.48
N ALA A 567 -0.26 4.88 -15.87
CA ALA A 567 0.69 5.67 -15.07
C ALA A 567 0.03 6.95 -14.55
N PHE A 568 0.51 7.47 -13.43
CA PHE A 568 0.13 8.79 -12.89
C PHE A 568 1.36 9.64 -12.59
N ASP A 569 1.29 10.92 -12.96
CA ASP A 569 2.35 11.90 -12.72
C ASP A 569 2.45 12.23 -11.22
N THR A 570 3.47 11.68 -10.57
CA THR A 570 3.68 11.82 -9.12
C THR A 570 3.98 13.25 -8.68
N THR A 571 4.25 14.18 -9.62
CA THR A 571 4.43 15.60 -9.33
C THR A 571 3.11 16.37 -9.20
N VAL A 572 1.99 15.74 -9.57
CA VAL A 572 0.66 16.36 -9.48
C VAL A 572 -0.14 15.74 -8.34
N LEU A 573 -0.22 14.41 -8.30
CA LEU A 573 -0.86 13.65 -7.23
C LEU A 573 -0.23 12.25 -7.20
N ALA A 574 0.07 11.74 -6.00
CA ALA A 574 0.67 10.42 -5.80
C ALA A 574 -0.02 9.64 -4.68
N GLY A 575 0.27 8.35 -4.58
CA GLY A 575 -0.22 7.47 -3.50
C GLY A 575 0.72 6.27 -3.33
N GLY A 576 0.72 5.65 -2.14
CA GLY A 576 1.54 4.47 -1.84
C GLY A 576 1.02 3.18 -2.49
N ALA A 577 -0.30 3.05 -2.58
CA ALA A 577 -0.99 2.08 -3.41
C ALA A 577 -2.13 2.82 -4.11
N ALA A 578 -2.14 2.82 -5.43
CA ALA A 578 -3.08 3.62 -6.20
C ALA A 578 -3.45 2.85 -7.45
N ILE A 579 -4.66 3.10 -7.95
CA ILE A 579 -5.31 2.35 -9.05
C ILE A 579 -6.08 1.11 -8.55
N PRO A 580 -6.91 1.20 -7.49
CA PRO A 580 -7.79 0.08 -7.13
C PRO A 580 -8.57 -0.40 -8.36
N MET A 581 -8.73 -1.71 -8.46
CA MET A 581 -9.35 -2.36 -9.61
C MET A 581 -10.63 -3.07 -9.18
N ARG A 582 -11.63 -3.11 -10.06
CA ARG A 582 -12.71 -4.09 -10.01
C ARG A 582 -12.47 -5.11 -11.10
N ILE A 583 -12.62 -6.38 -10.77
CA ILE A 583 -12.48 -7.50 -11.69
C ILE A 583 -13.85 -8.18 -11.76
N ASP A 584 -14.54 -8.01 -12.88
CA ASP A 584 -15.88 -8.56 -13.10
C ASP A 584 -15.81 -9.85 -13.93
N ASP A 585 -16.71 -10.81 -13.66
CA ASP A 585 -16.95 -11.93 -14.57
C ASP A 585 -17.66 -11.42 -15.83
N PHE A 586 -17.11 -11.76 -16.99
CA PHE A 586 -17.65 -11.46 -18.30
C PHE A 586 -17.52 -12.68 -19.21
N ASP A 587 -18.64 -13.39 -19.44
CA ASP A 587 -18.73 -14.54 -20.34
C ASP A 587 -17.69 -15.65 -20.05
N GLY A 588 -17.45 -15.94 -18.77
CA GLY A 588 -16.48 -16.95 -18.35
C GLY A 588 -15.01 -16.50 -18.46
N SER A 589 -14.80 -15.20 -18.65
CA SER A 589 -13.50 -14.53 -18.56
C SER A 589 -13.56 -13.38 -17.55
N LEU A 590 -12.43 -12.78 -17.20
CA LEU A 590 -12.39 -11.66 -16.26
C LEU A 590 -12.12 -10.36 -17.01
N ALA A 591 -12.86 -9.30 -16.67
CA ALA A 591 -12.73 -7.96 -17.24
C ALA A 591 -12.35 -6.93 -16.16
N PRO A 592 -11.26 -6.16 -16.35
CA PRO A 592 -10.81 -5.19 -15.35
C PRO A 592 -11.41 -3.80 -15.55
N LEU A 593 -11.69 -3.11 -14.43
CA LEU A 593 -11.94 -1.68 -14.34
C LEU A 593 -10.89 -1.07 -13.42
N LEU A 594 -10.08 -0.14 -13.91
CA LEU A 594 -9.03 0.53 -13.14
C LEU A 594 -9.56 1.87 -12.62
N ASN A 595 -9.35 2.17 -11.34
CA ASN A 595 -9.90 3.35 -10.70
C ASN A 595 -8.81 4.23 -10.02
N PRO A 596 -7.95 4.93 -10.78
CA PRO A 596 -6.91 5.78 -10.21
C PRO A 596 -7.47 6.84 -9.26
N PHE A 597 -6.88 6.91 -8.06
CA PHE A 597 -7.24 7.86 -7.00
C PHE A 597 -8.72 7.80 -6.54
N GLY A 598 -9.42 6.71 -6.83
CA GLY A 598 -10.77 6.46 -6.35
C GLY A 598 -10.81 5.46 -5.20
N THR A 599 -12.01 5.01 -4.87
CA THR A 599 -12.28 3.92 -3.93
C THR A 599 -13.42 3.05 -4.42
N LEU A 600 -13.28 1.74 -4.21
CA LEU A 600 -14.25 0.72 -4.64
C LEU A 600 -14.83 -0.01 -3.42
N TRP A 601 -16.01 -0.58 -3.58
CA TRP A 601 -16.76 -1.16 -2.48
C TRP A 601 -17.63 -2.35 -2.91
N GLY A 602 -17.64 -3.40 -2.09
CA GLY A 602 -18.50 -4.55 -2.25
C GLY A 602 -18.34 -5.60 -1.14
N GLU A 603 -18.68 -6.84 -1.50
CA GLU A 603 -18.56 -8.04 -0.65
C GLU A 603 -17.11 -8.37 -0.28
N GLN A 604 -16.90 -8.90 0.93
CA GLN A 604 -15.57 -9.31 1.39
C GLN A 604 -15.19 -10.70 0.89
N PRO A 605 -13.91 -10.95 0.59
CA PRO A 605 -13.46 -12.32 0.34
C PRO A 605 -13.65 -13.17 1.60
N GLY A 606 -14.07 -14.42 1.39
CA GLY A 606 -14.09 -15.42 2.45
C GLY A 606 -12.67 -15.72 2.91
N HIS A 607 -12.47 -15.93 4.21
CA HIS A 607 -11.16 -16.24 4.79
C HIS A 607 -11.06 -17.73 5.18
N HIS A 608 -11.99 -18.52 4.69
CA HIS A 608 -11.99 -19.98 4.78
C HIS A 608 -11.66 -20.53 6.17
N PRO A 609 -12.42 -20.16 7.23
CA PRO A 609 -12.20 -20.66 8.59
C PRO A 609 -12.19 -22.20 8.65
N GLU A 610 -12.91 -22.87 7.76
CA GLU A 610 -12.95 -24.32 7.66
C GLU A 610 -11.59 -24.98 7.38
N TRP A 611 -10.62 -24.27 6.77
CA TRP A 611 -9.29 -24.82 6.50
C TRP A 611 -8.49 -25.10 7.77
N SER A 612 -8.71 -24.28 8.81
CA SER A 612 -8.12 -24.49 10.13
C SER A 612 -9.08 -25.19 11.09
N GLY A 613 -10.23 -25.68 10.63
CA GLY A 613 -11.25 -26.31 11.48
C GLY A 613 -12.08 -25.32 12.31
N GLY A 614 -12.04 -24.03 11.98
CA GLY A 614 -12.84 -22.98 12.60
C GLY A 614 -14.29 -22.98 12.12
N SER A 615 -15.18 -22.39 12.93
CA SER A 615 -16.62 -22.30 12.67
C SER A 615 -17.04 -21.11 11.80
N GLY A 616 -16.20 -20.08 11.68
CA GLY A 616 -16.50 -18.80 11.02
C GLY A 616 -17.20 -17.77 11.91
N ALA A 617 -17.50 -18.10 13.16
CA ALA A 617 -18.09 -17.17 14.12
C ALA A 617 -17.16 -15.98 14.45
N GLY A 618 -15.85 -16.21 14.54
CA GLY A 618 -14.84 -15.17 14.76
C GLY A 618 -14.71 -14.24 13.57
N GLN A 619 -14.72 -14.79 12.34
CA GLN A 619 -14.77 -14.00 11.12
C GLN A 619 -16.00 -13.09 11.10
N GLN A 620 -17.20 -13.64 11.33
CA GLN A 620 -18.46 -12.88 11.35
C GLN A 620 -18.45 -11.78 12.41
N ALA A 621 -18.04 -12.11 13.64
CA ALA A 621 -17.94 -11.14 14.71
C ALA A 621 -17.01 -9.98 14.33
N THR A 622 -15.86 -10.29 13.72
CA THR A 622 -14.91 -9.25 13.26
C THR A 622 -15.53 -8.34 12.21
N ILE A 623 -16.25 -8.92 11.23
CA ILE A 623 -16.95 -8.17 10.17
C ILE A 623 -17.99 -7.21 10.73
N GLU A 624 -18.75 -7.64 11.74
CA GLU A 624 -19.82 -6.84 12.33
C GLU A 624 -19.31 -5.68 13.20
N ILE A 625 -18.21 -5.87 13.92
CA ILE A 625 -17.69 -4.88 14.88
C ILE A 625 -16.60 -3.97 14.29
N GLY A 626 -15.92 -4.41 13.24
CA GLY A 626 -14.77 -3.71 12.67
C GLY A 626 -15.18 -2.43 11.95
N SER A 627 -14.87 -1.26 12.51
CA SER A 627 -15.10 0.02 11.82
C SER A 627 -14.32 0.10 10.51
N HIS A 628 -13.12 -0.47 10.48
CA HIS A 628 -12.23 -0.64 9.33
C HIS A 628 -12.75 -1.51 8.18
N ILE A 629 -13.96 -2.04 8.31
CA ILE A 629 -14.60 -2.86 7.27
C ILE A 629 -15.63 -2.00 6.50
N LYS A 630 -15.73 -0.70 6.84
CA LYS A 630 -16.60 0.32 6.21
C LYS A 630 -15.93 1.01 5.02
N SER A 631 -16.73 1.67 4.19
CA SER A 631 -16.26 2.29 2.95
C SER A 631 -15.42 3.53 3.22
N SER A 632 -14.35 3.73 2.45
CA SER A 632 -13.59 4.98 2.39
C SER A 632 -14.30 6.07 1.58
N GLY A 633 -15.38 5.74 0.87
CA GLY A 633 -16.20 6.64 0.07
C GLY A 633 -16.56 7.97 0.75
N PRO A 634 -16.97 8.00 2.04
CA PRO A 634 -17.34 9.26 2.68
C PRO A 634 -16.16 10.23 2.85
N ALA A 635 -14.91 9.78 2.78
CA ALA A 635 -13.72 10.63 2.80
C ALA A 635 -13.61 11.57 1.58
N PHE A 636 -14.34 11.25 0.49
CA PHE A 636 -14.35 12.03 -0.75
C PHE A 636 -15.40 13.15 -0.77
N GLY A 637 -16.29 13.21 0.24
CA GLY A 637 -17.34 14.23 0.30
C GLY A 637 -16.74 15.64 0.20
N GLY A 638 -17.14 16.39 -0.83
CA GLY A 638 -16.66 17.75 -1.07
C GLY A 638 -15.21 17.85 -1.56
N ALA A 639 -14.54 16.73 -1.83
CA ALA A 639 -13.16 16.72 -2.28
C ALA A 639 -13.03 17.20 -3.74
N ARG A 640 -11.94 17.93 -4.00
CA ARG A 640 -11.50 18.24 -5.36
C ARG A 640 -10.18 17.55 -5.65
N LEU A 641 -10.16 16.72 -6.68
CA LEU A 641 -8.97 16.01 -7.12
C LEU A 641 -8.45 16.62 -8.42
N ARG A 642 -7.12 16.75 -8.50
CA ARG A 642 -6.41 17.12 -9.72
C ARG A 642 -5.24 16.18 -9.88
N PHE A 643 -5.17 15.49 -11.00
CA PHE A 643 -4.10 14.55 -11.28
C PHE A 643 -3.91 14.41 -12.78
N ARG A 644 -2.86 13.70 -13.17
CA ARG A 644 -2.53 13.44 -14.57
C ARG A 644 -2.21 11.98 -14.75
N LEU A 645 -2.86 11.38 -15.73
CA LEU A 645 -2.67 10.00 -16.12
C LEU A 645 -1.93 9.89 -17.45
N GLY A 646 -1.33 8.74 -17.67
CA GLY A 646 -0.77 8.30 -18.93
C GLY A 646 -1.14 6.86 -19.22
N LEU A 647 -1.55 6.58 -20.44
CA LEU A 647 -1.85 5.24 -20.92
C LEU A 647 -0.82 4.84 -21.98
N THR A 648 -0.33 3.60 -21.90
CA THR A 648 0.48 2.94 -22.94
C THR A 648 0.07 1.48 -23.06
N ALA A 649 0.34 0.86 -24.19
CA ALA A 649 -0.01 -0.54 -24.46
C ALA A 649 1.22 -1.43 -24.62
N PHE A 650 1.03 -2.74 -24.44
CA PHE A 650 2.04 -3.76 -24.68
C PHE A 650 1.41 -5.07 -25.15
N HIS A 651 2.24 -5.98 -25.67
CA HIS A 651 1.84 -7.35 -26.04
C HIS A 651 2.28 -8.34 -24.97
N GLY A 652 1.50 -9.41 -24.79
CA GLY A 652 1.79 -10.51 -23.87
C GLY A 652 1.33 -10.23 -22.43
N ALA A 653 1.61 -11.20 -21.55
CA ALA A 653 1.29 -11.13 -20.13
C ALA A 653 2.10 -10.08 -19.35
N TYR A 654 3.30 -9.73 -19.83
CA TYR A 654 4.25 -8.88 -19.11
C TYR A 654 4.58 -7.60 -19.89
N PRO A 655 4.65 -6.43 -19.23
CA PRO A 655 5.05 -5.20 -19.90
C PRO A 655 6.47 -5.24 -20.43
N SER A 656 6.67 -4.82 -21.67
CA SER A 656 8.01 -4.68 -22.27
C SER A 656 8.79 -3.51 -21.67
N ASP A 657 10.12 -3.56 -21.69
CA ASP A 657 10.99 -2.47 -21.22
C ASP A 657 10.63 -1.12 -21.85
N ALA A 658 10.23 -1.11 -23.13
CA ALA A 658 9.78 0.10 -23.80
C ALA A 658 8.49 0.66 -23.20
N ALA A 659 7.50 -0.19 -22.94
CA ALA A 659 6.24 0.23 -22.31
C ALA A 659 6.47 0.71 -20.87
N GLN A 660 7.33 0.01 -20.11
CA GLN A 660 7.75 0.44 -18.77
C GLN A 660 8.46 1.81 -18.82
N GLY A 661 9.38 2.01 -19.77
CA GLY A 661 10.07 3.29 -19.95
C GLY A 661 9.14 4.46 -20.26
N TYR A 662 8.10 4.24 -21.09
CA TYR A 662 7.07 5.25 -21.33
C TYR A 662 6.26 5.57 -20.06
N ALA A 663 5.86 4.54 -19.31
CA ALA A 663 5.13 4.71 -18.06
C ALA A 663 5.96 5.46 -17.00
N LEU A 664 7.23 5.10 -16.84
CA LEU A 664 8.16 5.79 -15.93
C LEU A 664 8.38 7.25 -16.33
N GLY A 665 8.49 7.55 -17.62
CA GLY A 665 8.61 8.94 -18.10
C GLY A 665 7.37 9.81 -17.81
N ILE A 666 6.21 9.19 -17.59
CA ILE A 666 4.98 9.88 -17.13
C ILE A 666 4.98 9.98 -15.61
N ALA A 667 5.28 8.88 -14.93
CA ALA A 667 5.25 8.78 -13.48
C ALA A 667 6.26 9.71 -12.80
N GLN A 668 7.46 9.76 -13.37
CA GLN A 668 8.61 10.50 -12.88
C GLN A 668 9.11 11.42 -14.01
N PRO A 669 8.33 12.47 -14.37
CA PRO A 669 8.65 13.29 -15.52
C PRO A 669 10.04 13.93 -15.36
N PRO A 670 10.86 14.03 -16.42
CA PRO A 670 12.20 14.57 -16.28
C PRO A 670 12.22 16.00 -15.71
N ALA A 671 13.24 16.34 -14.91
CA ALA A 671 13.42 17.66 -14.33
C ALA A 671 14.39 18.49 -15.18
N ARG A 672 14.05 19.72 -15.53
CA ARG A 672 15.03 20.64 -16.13
C ARG A 672 16.02 21.09 -15.06
N LEU A 673 17.31 20.97 -15.35
CA LEU A 673 18.37 21.50 -14.51
C LEU A 673 18.63 22.96 -14.90
N GLY A 674 17.58 23.76 -14.69
CA GLY A 674 17.57 25.21 -14.56
C GLY A 674 16.97 26.04 -15.70
#